data_AF-A0AAV6CG22-F1
#
_entry.id   AF-A0AAV6CG22-F1
#
_cell.length_a   1.000
_cell.length_b   1.000
_cell.length_c   1.000
_cell.angle_alpha   90.00
_cell.angle_beta   90.00
_cell.angle_gamma   90.00
#
_symmetry.space_group_name_H-M   'P 1'
#
loop_
_entity.id
_entity.type
_entity.pdbx_description
1 polymer ?
#
loop_
_entity_poly.entity_id
_entity_poly.type
_entity_poly.pdbx_seq_one_letter_code
_entity_poly.pdbx_strand_id
1 'polypeptide(L)'
;MAISFTRAIEVAPGEAPTSLQQNKLARAINDRLRSGIGDGAYRIAMWWFNLFRQVRLPDESGFVFPAQGEFWEIYQGLDPERDIAWPVTPAGGVEGANLANPIMQFVFGIGDTFPEYLRLAEDGGGPALRLGSVADSRQPQTWGDFWELGKLQRGVIDPETGLQNVPALAAAQSATQFAFPSYSPHGKSYGGYFPTPVELLSSCGSAENTNIPSYQIKFTALRADVSVGGYHGTISYNDDGLPSITYAGSCPEGAEFSDTGHVLGIFGFSSMFYVVVSQGPGLGYWIDAYEAADWVEGPYTGEGHLQRADGGHLPRMVAYYAAEFRGSPGQRVDTATSEFEIENVGFDFQEFMTRQYLLAPAIGRYEAEQLQAIYPVAAWRGPAEIPQGTDLEFVNTGTGPIYFARPGFVLAGVYVRVDGLFGSVTVELRTPAGELKRTLKLTAADNGVAETAEYFKEPWDGMMVRIPNGLRFSGPGQINVEFAELLEYKPQVWDAYMLLRLFATKGGDEISHSTDNRGIDVSNAPDFWSIYKNYGVIANPIAAGPKSENDSWVNFNPVFDTARRLSREMVHIIPRRQFLSYEVTGGKSIVRFKRYAFGMQNEKVDLFWGLAPAHQALTSGELMEGETYIVRATSGYIVYQGAAYVNEQSFTAGASADFQESGDAKLYVRDGIRRSAIKRGATNQWVCFLQTHRFTFSNTSLWKADAYGDYYTWNNRCHFHSGSANHTGFRRHVNYNHSVSLEESESTIRRYLNHPRVQAEYVAPEAPTGYNYAHGSNNAGSSEEFFKSCLVYQPPYEVESATVEFEGGEEIVKLVFTGRFHSHEDAPASVSSDPTAWSSDEVTALWNEDYRTDDNALREYMRLQVQGRSCSVKTGDNGTNSSINGNPDNPFGSCLPHFMFVRLEPEVYEDRDDSGELSDARGDALLMAQMEIRIRAMCEGFVDGVTTSKVSQAAGEGRLFDYRFENLCLEAFGGRHFSMFPESVRPDQPFSMGPMPNTIAYAEVFNQYVRAVNLLTTARVMLPWELECTDLSSFDYQAITPDWPAGPVMPCDTADPGWKVLWTGTPPSGLGGLVSSLPGSCDSNTTAIGAATTAALGFCLDGGYAIRTNRSRVNYNVKLAEGWQEAIPLSWRDQISSLGGFLALETKIVWHARVQATSVAESDCCEAGGNGPGCTPFLHDGTIGWRSFADEEVVSEKYVLISSGTLDAGNAPPGTFTAGRGVDIAQTPCANFSQASTTLNLVAGPGFFITVPLI
;
A
#
# COMPACT_ATOMS: atom_id res chain seq x y z
N MET A 1 11.49 -9.15 26.65
CA MET A 1 12.15 -9.80 25.50
C MET A 1 12.15 -8.79 24.37
N ALA A 2 13.25 -8.68 23.63
CA ALA A 2 13.29 -7.82 22.44
C ALA A 2 12.28 -8.32 21.40
N ILE A 3 11.46 -7.42 20.85
CA ILE A 3 10.62 -7.65 19.68
C ILE A 3 11.51 -8.01 18.48
N SER A 4 11.12 -9.03 17.75
CA SER A 4 11.71 -9.45 16.47
C SER A 4 10.59 -9.78 15.50
N PHE A 5 10.82 -9.59 14.22
CA PHE A 5 9.87 -9.97 13.18
C PHE A 5 10.28 -11.27 12.53
N THR A 6 9.30 -12.14 12.26
CA THR A 6 9.52 -13.34 11.46
C THR A 6 10.01 -12.95 10.06
N ARG A 7 11.08 -13.60 9.60
CA ARG A 7 11.51 -13.54 8.20
C ARG A 7 10.59 -14.40 7.33
N ALA A 8 9.97 -13.78 6.32
CA ALA A 8 9.29 -14.50 5.26
C ALA A 8 10.32 -15.18 4.34
N ILE A 9 9.98 -16.34 3.78
CA ILE A 9 10.92 -17.21 3.04
C ILE A 9 10.52 -17.25 1.56
N GLU A 10 11.49 -17.06 0.66
CA GLU A 10 11.28 -17.15 -0.78
C GLU A 10 11.11 -18.60 -1.25
N VAL A 11 10.35 -18.77 -2.32
CA VAL A 11 10.12 -20.02 -3.05
C VAL A 11 11.12 -20.09 -4.20
N ALA A 12 11.70 -21.26 -4.48
CA ALA A 12 12.62 -21.39 -5.60
C ALA A 12 11.89 -21.25 -6.95
N PRO A 13 12.54 -20.69 -7.99
CA PRO A 13 11.91 -20.57 -9.31
C PRO A 13 11.40 -21.91 -9.85
N GLY A 14 10.14 -21.96 -10.25
CA GLY A 14 9.48 -23.16 -10.79
C GLY A 14 8.82 -24.06 -9.75
N GLU A 15 9.01 -23.81 -8.45
CA GLU A 15 8.29 -24.50 -7.37
C GLU A 15 6.97 -23.79 -7.04
N ALA A 16 6.01 -24.53 -6.47
CA ALA A 16 4.76 -23.96 -5.96
C ALA A 16 4.95 -23.53 -4.48
N PRO A 17 4.32 -22.43 -4.03
CA PRO A 17 4.32 -22.05 -2.62
C PRO A 17 3.66 -23.12 -1.74
N THR A 18 4.28 -23.44 -0.61
CA THR A 18 3.78 -24.40 0.39
C THR A 18 3.06 -23.72 1.56
N SER A 19 2.30 -24.50 2.34
CA SER A 19 1.63 -24.02 3.56
C SER A 19 2.61 -23.42 4.58
N LEU A 20 3.82 -23.98 4.72
CA LEU A 20 4.89 -23.43 5.55
C LEU A 20 5.32 -22.03 5.08
N GLN A 21 5.54 -21.84 3.78
CA GLN A 21 5.94 -20.56 3.21
C GLN A 21 4.82 -19.52 3.36
N GLN A 22 3.57 -19.90 3.09
CA GLN A 22 2.38 -19.08 3.34
C GLN A 22 2.28 -18.66 4.81
N ASN A 23 2.45 -19.59 5.75
CA ASN A 23 2.41 -19.33 7.19
C ASN A 23 3.55 -18.42 7.64
N LYS A 24 4.75 -18.56 7.07
CA LYS A 24 5.87 -17.65 7.36
C LYS A 24 5.60 -16.23 6.86
N LEU A 25 4.98 -16.08 5.69
CA LEU A 25 4.54 -14.78 5.18
C LEU A 25 3.44 -14.17 6.08
N ALA A 26 2.43 -14.95 6.45
CA ALA A 26 1.36 -14.51 7.36
C ALA A 26 1.91 -14.08 8.73
N ARG A 27 2.83 -14.85 9.31
CA ARG A 27 3.51 -14.49 10.58
C ARG A 27 4.32 -13.21 10.45
N ALA A 28 5.06 -13.02 9.35
CA ALA A 28 5.80 -11.78 9.12
C ALA A 28 4.87 -10.56 9.13
N ILE A 29 3.71 -10.63 8.46
CA ILE A 29 2.68 -9.57 8.50
C ILE A 29 2.13 -9.39 9.92
N ASN A 30 1.77 -10.50 10.59
CA ASN A 30 1.15 -10.48 11.91
C ASN A 30 2.05 -9.93 13.01
N ASP A 31 3.37 -10.20 12.95
CA ASP A 31 4.32 -9.67 13.94
C ASP A 31 4.36 -8.13 13.91
N ARG A 32 4.27 -7.53 12.72
CA ARG A 32 4.20 -6.07 12.54
C ARG A 32 2.90 -5.52 13.13
N LEU A 33 1.76 -6.16 12.84
CA LEU A 33 0.46 -5.79 13.41
C LEU A 33 0.43 -5.88 14.94
N ARG A 34 0.94 -6.98 15.51
CA ARG A 34 0.99 -7.21 16.96
C ARG A 34 1.93 -6.27 17.69
N SER A 35 3.03 -5.87 17.06
CA SER A 35 4.05 -5.03 17.70
C SER A 35 3.58 -3.59 17.96
N GLY A 36 2.63 -3.08 17.17
CA GLY A 36 2.23 -1.66 17.16
C GLY A 36 3.22 -0.73 16.44
N ILE A 37 4.45 -1.19 16.16
CA ILE A 37 5.48 -0.40 15.47
C ILE A 37 5.01 -0.09 14.04
N GLY A 38 5.04 1.19 13.67
CA GLY A 38 4.51 1.69 12.41
C GLY A 38 2.99 1.90 12.38
N ASP A 39 2.27 1.61 13.47
CA ASP A 39 0.81 1.73 13.61
C ASP A 39 0.01 0.93 12.56
N GLY A 40 0.45 -0.29 12.22
CA GLY A 40 -0.12 -1.06 11.10
C GLY A 40 -1.62 -1.34 11.21
N ALA A 41 -2.12 -1.72 12.40
CA ALA A 41 -3.55 -1.96 12.63
C ALA A 41 -4.39 -0.68 12.43
N TYR A 42 -3.91 0.46 12.94
CA TYR A 42 -4.57 1.76 12.74
C TYR A 42 -4.66 2.10 11.25
N ARG A 43 -3.56 1.93 10.52
CA ARG A 43 -3.47 2.28 9.09
C ARG A 43 -4.40 1.42 8.23
N ILE A 44 -4.54 0.13 8.52
CA ILE A 44 -5.50 -0.76 7.83
C ILE A 44 -6.94 -0.32 8.10
N ALA A 45 -7.28 -0.06 9.36
CA ALA A 45 -8.61 0.41 9.72
C ALA A 45 -8.93 1.77 9.08
N MET A 46 -7.97 2.70 9.06
CA MET A 46 -8.11 4.01 8.40
C MET A 46 -8.24 3.88 6.87
N TRP A 47 -7.47 2.97 6.24
CA TRP A 47 -7.56 2.71 4.80
C TRP A 47 -8.99 2.30 4.45
N TRP A 48 -9.57 1.32 5.13
CA TRP A 48 -10.96 0.93 4.89
C TRP A 48 -11.97 2.02 5.25
N PHE A 49 -11.75 2.72 6.36
CA PHE A 49 -12.63 3.80 6.79
C PHE A 49 -12.76 4.87 5.71
N ASN A 50 -11.67 5.21 5.01
CA ASN A 50 -11.67 6.24 3.97
C ASN A 50 -12.43 5.88 2.68
N LEU A 51 -12.74 4.60 2.46
CA LEU A 51 -13.68 4.15 1.42
C LEU A 51 -15.14 4.38 1.83
N PHE A 52 -15.49 4.14 3.10
CA PHE A 52 -16.86 4.13 3.61
C PHE A 52 -17.21 5.29 4.55
N ARG A 53 -16.32 6.28 4.69
CA ARG A 53 -16.54 7.45 5.55
C ARG A 53 -17.74 8.24 5.05
N GLN A 54 -18.64 8.57 5.97
CA GLN A 54 -19.76 9.49 5.76
C GLN A 54 -20.60 9.13 4.53
N VAL A 55 -21.06 7.88 4.47
CA VAL A 55 -21.80 7.33 3.33
C VAL A 55 -23.22 7.89 3.18
N ARG A 56 -23.76 8.55 4.20
CA ARG A 56 -25.11 9.13 4.21
C ARG A 56 -25.07 10.65 4.37
N LEU A 57 -25.99 11.34 3.71
CA LEU A 57 -26.20 12.78 3.86
C LEU A 57 -26.98 13.11 5.16
N PRO A 58 -26.86 14.35 5.69
CA PRO A 58 -27.64 14.78 6.84
C PRO A 58 -29.15 14.82 6.54
N ASP A 59 -29.92 15.01 7.59
CA ASP A 59 -31.37 15.23 7.54
C ASP A 59 -31.76 16.55 6.82
N GLU A 60 -33.07 16.77 6.65
CA GLU A 60 -33.60 17.93 5.90
C GLU A 60 -33.19 19.26 6.55
N SER A 61 -33.02 19.25 7.87
CA SER A 61 -32.57 20.43 8.61
C SER A 61 -31.10 20.76 8.34
N GLY A 62 -30.29 19.79 7.91
CA GLY A 62 -28.85 19.92 7.77
C GLY A 62 -28.11 20.05 9.11
N PHE A 63 -28.79 19.80 10.24
CA PHE A 63 -28.24 19.91 11.58
C PHE A 63 -28.14 18.55 12.30
N VAL A 64 -28.77 17.49 11.78
CA VAL A 64 -28.60 16.13 12.26
C VAL A 64 -27.73 15.37 11.26
N PHE A 65 -26.45 15.24 11.61
CA PHE A 65 -25.49 14.52 10.80
C PHE A 65 -25.41 13.04 11.22
N PRO A 66 -25.40 12.11 10.25
CA PRO A 66 -25.03 10.73 10.55
C PRO A 66 -23.59 10.66 11.07
N ALA A 67 -23.32 9.65 11.89
CA ALA A 67 -21.96 9.33 12.30
C ALA A 67 -21.04 9.17 11.08
N GLN A 68 -19.81 9.68 11.16
CA GLN A 68 -18.84 9.51 10.06
C GLN A 68 -18.59 8.03 9.77
N GLY A 69 -18.68 7.17 10.80
CA GLY A 69 -18.54 5.73 10.72
C GLY A 69 -19.84 4.94 10.62
N GLU A 70 -20.99 5.55 10.31
CA GLU A 70 -22.31 4.86 10.32
C GLU A 70 -22.34 3.58 9.47
N PHE A 71 -21.51 3.49 8.42
CA PHE A 71 -21.30 2.25 7.67
C PHE A 71 -20.92 1.07 8.58
N TRP A 72 -19.97 1.26 9.49
CA TRP A 72 -19.48 0.22 10.39
C TRP A 72 -20.49 -0.13 11.49
N GLU A 73 -21.35 0.82 11.85
CA GLU A 73 -22.34 0.66 12.91
C GLU A 73 -23.61 -0.08 12.43
N ILE A 74 -23.88 -0.06 11.11
CA ILE A 74 -25.10 -0.61 10.51
C ILE A 74 -24.81 -1.30 9.17
N TYR A 75 -24.36 -0.53 8.17
CA TYR A 75 -24.40 -0.94 6.75
C TYR A 75 -23.41 -2.06 6.38
N GLN A 76 -22.32 -2.24 7.12
CA GLN A 76 -21.41 -3.36 6.98
C GLN A 76 -22.12 -4.70 7.21
N GLY A 77 -23.07 -4.72 8.17
CA GLY A 77 -23.84 -5.91 8.53
C GLY A 77 -25.10 -6.14 7.68
N LEU A 78 -25.47 -5.20 6.81
CA LEU A 78 -26.63 -5.37 5.94
C LEU A 78 -26.32 -6.34 4.80
N ASP A 79 -26.91 -7.53 4.90
CA ASP A 79 -26.88 -8.53 3.83
C ASP A 79 -28.02 -8.25 2.84
N PRO A 80 -27.71 -7.94 1.58
CA PRO A 80 -28.74 -7.60 0.60
C PRO A 80 -29.65 -8.80 0.23
N GLU A 81 -29.28 -10.04 0.55
CA GLU A 81 -30.17 -11.20 0.40
C GLU A 81 -31.26 -11.32 1.46
N ARG A 82 -31.22 -10.49 2.51
CA ARG A 82 -32.28 -10.42 3.53
C ARG A 82 -33.40 -9.44 3.19
N ASP A 83 -33.44 -8.96 1.94
CA ASP A 83 -34.40 -7.97 1.44
C ASP A 83 -34.41 -6.64 2.23
N ILE A 84 -33.31 -6.30 2.90
CA ILE A 84 -33.13 -5.00 3.56
C ILE A 84 -32.41 -4.08 2.59
N ALA A 85 -33.05 -2.96 2.26
CA ALA A 85 -32.68 -2.15 1.13
C ALA A 85 -32.21 -0.76 1.60
N TRP A 86 -31.05 -0.31 1.13
CA TRP A 86 -30.44 0.97 1.53
C TRP A 86 -29.69 1.64 0.35
N PRO A 87 -29.77 2.97 0.17
CA PRO A 87 -30.52 3.96 0.96
C PRO A 87 -32.02 3.94 0.69
N VAL A 88 -32.82 4.37 1.67
CA VAL A 88 -34.29 4.47 1.53
C VAL A 88 -34.74 5.74 0.82
N THR A 89 -33.89 6.77 0.81
CA THR A 89 -34.10 8.01 0.05
C THR A 89 -33.15 8.05 -1.16
N PRO A 90 -33.50 8.79 -2.22
CA PRO A 90 -32.68 8.88 -3.42
C PRO A 90 -31.25 9.36 -3.14
N ALA A 91 -30.28 8.85 -3.91
CA ALA A 91 -28.89 9.27 -3.81
C ALA A 91 -28.73 10.78 -4.04
N GLY A 92 -27.87 11.43 -3.27
CA GLY A 92 -27.73 12.90 -3.27
C GLY A 92 -28.87 13.66 -2.58
N GLY A 93 -29.97 12.99 -2.25
CA GLY A 93 -31.08 13.55 -1.46
C GLY A 93 -30.79 13.54 0.05
N VAL A 94 -31.67 14.21 0.79
CA VAL A 94 -31.68 14.21 2.26
C VAL A 94 -31.69 12.77 2.80
N GLU A 95 -30.81 12.48 3.77
CA GLU A 95 -30.57 11.14 4.32
C GLU A 95 -30.22 10.05 3.30
N GLY A 96 -29.97 10.42 2.04
CA GLY A 96 -29.63 9.51 0.95
C GLY A 96 -28.13 9.22 0.91
N ALA A 97 -27.72 8.43 -0.08
CA ALA A 97 -26.31 8.17 -0.33
C ALA A 97 -25.54 9.47 -0.60
N ASN A 98 -24.40 9.66 0.08
CA ASN A 98 -23.53 10.82 -0.11
C ASN A 98 -22.63 10.62 -1.33
N LEU A 99 -22.94 11.31 -2.44
CA LEU A 99 -22.17 11.21 -3.69
C LEU A 99 -20.73 11.73 -3.61
N ALA A 100 -20.33 12.40 -2.52
CA ALA A 100 -18.92 12.75 -2.28
C ALA A 100 -18.08 11.57 -1.76
N ASN A 101 -18.73 10.49 -1.29
CA ASN A 101 -18.05 9.28 -0.85
C ASN A 101 -17.59 8.45 -2.08
N PRO A 102 -16.37 7.86 -2.07
CA PRO A 102 -15.83 7.15 -3.23
C PRO A 102 -16.70 6.00 -3.77
N ILE A 103 -17.21 5.12 -2.91
CA ILE A 103 -18.00 3.96 -3.37
C ILE A 103 -19.40 4.39 -3.82
N MET A 104 -19.96 5.45 -3.21
CA MET A 104 -21.23 6.04 -3.65
C MET A 104 -21.12 6.68 -5.02
N GLN A 105 -20.02 7.42 -5.26
CA GLN A 105 -19.73 8.01 -6.56
C GLN A 105 -19.54 6.94 -7.64
N PHE A 106 -18.93 5.80 -7.31
CA PHE A 106 -18.79 4.69 -8.24
C PHE A 106 -20.15 4.14 -8.69
N VAL A 107 -21.07 3.89 -7.75
CA VAL A 107 -22.39 3.30 -8.05
C VAL A 107 -23.32 4.31 -8.73
N PHE A 108 -23.50 5.49 -8.13
CA PHE A 108 -24.51 6.46 -8.57
C PHE A 108 -23.98 7.56 -9.49
N GLY A 109 -22.67 7.65 -9.71
CA GLY A 109 -22.07 8.74 -10.49
C GLY A 109 -22.03 10.08 -9.75
N ILE A 110 -21.44 11.09 -10.40
CA ILE A 110 -21.46 12.49 -9.95
C ILE A 110 -21.16 13.41 -11.14
N GLY A 111 -21.89 14.52 -11.28
CA GLY A 111 -21.66 15.50 -12.34
C GLY A 111 -21.73 14.83 -13.73
N ASP A 112 -20.63 14.93 -14.49
CA ASP A 112 -20.49 14.32 -15.83
C ASP A 112 -20.09 12.84 -15.80
N THR A 113 -19.80 12.26 -14.63
CA THR A 113 -19.54 10.82 -14.48
C THR A 113 -20.85 10.09 -14.29
N PHE A 114 -21.20 9.22 -15.25
CA PHE A 114 -22.42 8.42 -15.21
C PHE A 114 -22.41 7.36 -14.08
N PRO A 115 -23.60 6.98 -13.56
CA PRO A 115 -23.78 5.79 -12.71
C PRO A 115 -23.21 4.51 -13.35
N GLU A 116 -22.87 3.50 -12.54
CA GLU A 116 -22.27 2.25 -13.03
C GLU A 116 -23.11 1.59 -14.13
N TYR A 117 -24.42 1.41 -13.95
CA TYR A 117 -25.23 0.77 -14.98
C TYR A 117 -25.19 1.50 -16.32
N LEU A 118 -25.12 2.84 -16.32
CA LEU A 118 -25.02 3.65 -17.56
C LEU A 118 -23.62 3.67 -18.16
N ARG A 119 -22.58 3.46 -17.35
CA ARG A 119 -21.22 3.26 -17.85
C ARG A 119 -21.07 1.92 -18.58
N LEU A 120 -22.01 0.99 -18.37
CA LEU A 120 -21.99 -0.36 -18.92
C LEU A 120 -23.15 -0.70 -19.90
N ALA A 121 -24.14 0.19 -20.09
CA ALA A 121 -25.37 -0.07 -20.86
C ALA A 121 -25.62 0.91 -22.03
N GLU A 122 -26.43 0.47 -23.00
CA GLU A 122 -26.71 1.16 -24.28
C GLU A 122 -27.61 2.42 -24.17
N ASP A 123 -28.51 2.51 -23.17
CA ASP A 123 -29.69 3.39 -23.24
C ASP A 123 -29.62 4.73 -22.46
N GLY A 124 -28.47 5.16 -21.93
CA GLY A 124 -28.40 6.37 -21.08
C GLY A 124 -27.26 7.35 -21.29
N GLY A 125 -26.63 7.34 -22.47
CA GLY A 125 -25.67 8.37 -22.88
C GLY A 125 -24.19 8.11 -22.51
N GLY A 126 -23.87 6.94 -21.92
CA GLY A 126 -22.51 6.44 -21.75
C GLY A 126 -21.97 5.66 -22.97
N PRO A 127 -20.77 5.05 -22.89
CA PRO A 127 -20.26 4.15 -23.92
C PRO A 127 -21.16 2.91 -24.02
N ALA A 128 -22.13 2.98 -24.92
CA ALA A 128 -23.19 2.01 -25.10
C ALA A 128 -22.68 0.60 -25.48
N LEU A 129 -22.69 -0.36 -24.56
CA LEU A 129 -22.38 -1.76 -24.87
C LEU A 129 -23.67 -2.56 -25.14
N ARG A 130 -23.89 -2.88 -26.41
CA ARG A 130 -25.02 -3.71 -26.84
C ARG A 130 -24.83 -5.16 -26.44
N LEU A 131 -25.89 -5.80 -25.94
CA LEU A 131 -25.89 -7.19 -25.46
C LEU A 131 -26.82 -8.12 -26.25
N GLY A 132 -27.78 -7.54 -26.99
CA GLY A 132 -28.70 -8.26 -27.88
C GLY A 132 -28.28 -8.19 -29.34
N SER A 133 -28.79 -9.12 -30.16
CA SER A 133 -28.56 -9.16 -31.60
C SER A 133 -28.95 -7.86 -32.32
N VAL A 134 -28.30 -7.61 -33.45
CA VAL A 134 -28.45 -6.35 -34.21
C VAL A 134 -29.84 -6.20 -34.83
N ALA A 135 -30.48 -7.31 -35.20
CA ALA A 135 -31.74 -7.30 -35.95
C ALA A 135 -32.97 -6.99 -35.08
N ASP A 136 -33.02 -7.53 -33.86
CA ASP A 136 -34.23 -7.53 -33.03
C ASP A 136 -33.96 -7.55 -31.51
N SER A 137 -32.71 -7.27 -31.10
CA SER A 137 -32.28 -7.22 -29.69
C SER A 137 -32.53 -8.49 -28.86
N ARG A 138 -32.94 -9.60 -29.49
CA ARG A 138 -32.97 -10.94 -28.87
C ARG A 138 -31.55 -11.47 -28.67
N GLN A 139 -31.42 -12.56 -27.92
CA GLN A 139 -30.18 -13.32 -27.86
C GLN A 139 -29.69 -13.74 -29.27
N PRO A 140 -28.39 -13.58 -29.57
CA PRO A 140 -27.79 -14.14 -30.79
C PRO A 140 -28.06 -15.65 -30.92
N GLN A 141 -28.43 -16.12 -32.11
CA GLN A 141 -28.74 -17.54 -32.37
C GLN A 141 -27.87 -18.14 -33.49
N THR A 142 -27.36 -17.29 -34.37
CA THR A 142 -26.55 -17.67 -35.55
C THR A 142 -25.12 -17.17 -35.39
N TRP A 143 -24.16 -17.80 -36.07
CA TRP A 143 -22.77 -17.31 -36.10
C TRP A 143 -22.71 -15.88 -36.64
N GLY A 144 -23.55 -15.55 -37.62
CA GLY A 144 -23.72 -14.17 -38.09
C GLY A 144 -24.20 -13.22 -37.00
N ASP A 145 -25.20 -13.60 -36.19
CA ASP A 145 -25.68 -12.75 -35.07
C ASP A 145 -24.55 -12.47 -34.06
N PHE A 146 -23.78 -13.49 -33.68
CA PHE A 146 -22.66 -13.34 -32.75
C PHE A 146 -21.55 -12.47 -33.34
N TRP A 147 -21.20 -12.69 -34.61
CA TRP A 147 -20.13 -11.94 -35.25
C TRP A 147 -20.46 -10.44 -35.36
N GLU A 148 -21.67 -10.09 -35.78
CA GLU A 148 -22.11 -8.70 -35.89
C GLU A 148 -22.23 -8.01 -34.52
N LEU A 149 -22.69 -8.72 -33.48
CA LEU A 149 -22.67 -8.21 -32.11
C LEU A 149 -21.22 -7.88 -31.67
N GLY A 150 -20.27 -8.76 -31.99
CA GLY A 150 -18.86 -8.54 -31.67
C GLY A 150 -18.27 -7.31 -32.34
N LYS A 151 -18.66 -7.01 -33.59
CA LYS A 151 -18.25 -5.78 -34.27
C LYS A 151 -18.69 -4.53 -33.52
N LEU A 152 -19.94 -4.51 -33.05
CA LEU A 152 -20.48 -3.39 -32.28
C LEU A 152 -19.78 -3.22 -30.93
N GLN A 153 -19.51 -4.32 -30.23
CA GLN A 153 -18.85 -4.28 -28.91
C GLN A 153 -17.38 -3.82 -29.00
N ARG A 154 -16.62 -4.31 -29.99
CA ARG A 154 -15.23 -3.90 -30.24
C ARG A 154 -15.13 -2.43 -30.62
N GLY A 155 -16.05 -2.00 -31.48
CA GLY A 155 -15.95 -0.70 -32.12
C GLY A 155 -14.72 -0.61 -33.02
N VAL A 156 -14.10 0.57 -33.06
CA VAL A 156 -13.11 0.94 -34.07
C VAL A 156 -12.13 2.00 -33.57
N ILE A 157 -10.85 1.86 -33.94
CA ILE A 157 -9.80 2.87 -33.83
C ILE A 157 -9.23 3.18 -35.21
N ASP A 158 -9.13 4.46 -35.54
CA ASP A 158 -8.35 4.93 -36.69
C ASP A 158 -6.90 5.23 -36.26
N PRO A 159 -5.90 4.44 -36.70
CA PRO A 159 -4.51 4.64 -36.32
C PRO A 159 -3.87 5.89 -36.93
N GLU A 160 -4.44 6.48 -37.99
CA GLU A 160 -3.89 7.69 -38.62
C GLU A 160 -4.30 8.96 -37.87
N THR A 161 -5.53 9.01 -37.36
CA THR A 161 -6.09 10.21 -36.68
C THR A 161 -6.17 10.07 -35.17
N GLY A 162 -6.11 8.85 -34.63
CA GLY A 162 -6.35 8.57 -33.21
C GLY A 162 -7.84 8.64 -32.81
N LEU A 163 -8.75 8.89 -33.76
CA LEU A 163 -10.18 8.88 -33.48
C LEU A 163 -10.65 7.47 -33.15
N GLN A 164 -11.46 7.38 -32.10
CA GLN A 164 -11.90 6.10 -31.55
C GLN A 164 -13.38 6.10 -31.20
N ASN A 165 -14.03 4.97 -31.47
CA ASN A 165 -15.32 4.61 -30.89
C ASN A 165 -15.17 3.18 -30.39
N VAL A 166 -14.88 3.00 -29.10
CA VAL A 166 -14.41 1.73 -28.52
C VAL A 166 -15.27 1.28 -27.34
N PRO A 167 -16.51 0.82 -27.57
CA PRO A 167 -17.49 0.61 -26.51
C PRO A 167 -17.01 -0.30 -25.39
N ALA A 168 -16.46 -1.48 -25.70
CA ALA A 168 -15.95 -2.41 -24.69
C ALA A 168 -14.79 -1.82 -23.88
N LEU A 169 -13.79 -1.25 -24.56
CA LEU A 169 -12.62 -0.68 -23.91
C LEU A 169 -12.98 0.53 -23.03
N ALA A 170 -13.85 1.41 -23.53
CA ALA A 170 -14.32 2.58 -22.78
C ALA A 170 -15.17 2.18 -21.56
N ALA A 171 -16.07 1.21 -21.70
CA ALA A 171 -16.87 0.69 -20.59
C ALA A 171 -15.99 0.07 -19.50
N ALA A 172 -14.97 -0.72 -19.88
CA ALA A 172 -14.04 -1.33 -18.94
C ALA A 172 -13.20 -0.27 -18.20
N GLN A 173 -12.60 0.67 -18.92
CA GLN A 173 -11.76 1.74 -18.33
C GLN A 173 -12.56 2.72 -17.48
N SER A 174 -13.89 2.83 -17.66
CA SER A 174 -14.75 3.72 -16.88
C SER A 174 -14.66 3.49 -15.36
N ALA A 175 -14.35 2.26 -14.93
CA ALA A 175 -14.18 1.92 -13.52
C ALA A 175 -12.94 2.59 -12.88
N THR A 176 -12.05 3.15 -13.69
CA THR A 176 -10.81 3.79 -13.24
C THR A 176 -10.86 5.32 -13.26
N GLN A 177 -11.96 5.93 -13.72
CA GLN A 177 -12.06 7.38 -13.96
C GLN A 177 -12.29 8.23 -12.70
N PHE A 178 -12.22 7.64 -11.51
CA PHE A 178 -12.50 8.32 -10.25
C PHE A 178 -11.22 8.85 -9.63
N ALA A 179 -11.15 10.18 -9.45
CA ALA A 179 -10.04 10.86 -8.80
C ALA A 179 -10.54 11.66 -7.59
N PHE A 180 -9.78 11.62 -6.49
CA PHE A 180 -10.10 12.32 -5.25
C PHE A 180 -9.03 13.36 -4.93
N PRO A 181 -9.42 14.57 -4.49
CA PRO A 181 -8.49 15.65 -4.21
C PRO A 181 -7.54 15.29 -3.06
N SER A 182 -6.28 15.73 -3.17
CA SER A 182 -5.20 15.43 -2.23
C SER A 182 -5.44 15.90 -0.78
N TYR A 183 -6.35 16.84 -0.57
CA TYR A 183 -6.71 17.37 0.74
C TYR A 183 -7.90 16.65 1.40
N SER A 184 -8.61 15.79 0.66
CA SER A 184 -9.67 14.96 1.22
C SER A 184 -9.08 13.63 1.69
N PRO A 185 -9.53 13.07 2.82
CA PRO A 185 -9.18 11.70 3.18
C PRO A 185 -9.90 10.65 2.32
N HIS A 186 -10.95 11.03 1.57
CA HIS A 186 -11.70 10.09 0.73
C HIS A 186 -10.79 9.42 -0.32
N GLY A 187 -10.81 8.09 -0.35
CA GLY A 187 -9.99 7.31 -1.28
C GLY A 187 -8.48 7.35 -1.00
N LYS A 188 -8.05 7.82 0.18
CA LYS A 188 -6.64 7.94 0.54
C LYS A 188 -6.22 6.95 1.63
N SER A 189 -4.96 6.56 1.60
CA SER A 189 -4.29 5.93 2.75
C SER A 189 -4.07 6.97 3.86
N TYR A 190 -3.48 6.55 4.99
CA TYR A 190 -3.07 7.51 6.00
C TYR A 190 -1.93 8.39 5.49
N GLY A 191 -0.91 7.79 4.88
CA GLY A 191 0.28 8.47 4.38
C GLY A 191 1.46 8.48 5.35
N GLY A 192 2.50 9.21 4.97
CA GLY A 192 3.76 9.29 5.71
C GLY A 192 4.59 10.49 5.26
N TYR A 193 5.84 10.55 5.70
CA TYR A 193 6.79 11.57 5.26
C TYR A 193 7.37 11.19 3.90
N PHE A 194 6.86 11.83 2.85
CA PHE A 194 7.27 11.56 1.48
C PHE A 194 8.12 12.69 0.92
N PRO A 195 9.06 12.39 0.00
CA PRO A 195 9.77 13.43 -0.73
C PRO A 195 8.78 14.16 -1.65
N THR A 196 8.89 15.49 -1.67
CA THR A 196 8.14 16.36 -2.58
C THR A 196 8.98 16.74 -3.78
N PRO A 197 8.37 17.16 -4.90
CA PRO A 197 9.15 17.68 -6.02
C PRO A 197 9.99 18.90 -5.60
N VAL A 198 11.13 19.09 -6.26
CA VAL A 198 12.04 20.20 -5.95
C VAL A 198 11.33 21.52 -6.23
N GLU A 199 11.34 22.44 -5.26
CA GLU A 199 10.82 23.79 -5.44
C GLU A 199 11.77 24.58 -6.36
N LEU A 200 11.24 25.04 -7.51
CA LEU A 200 11.99 25.85 -8.48
C LEU A 200 11.82 27.35 -8.22
N LEU A 201 10.65 27.75 -7.73
CA LEU A 201 10.31 29.13 -7.39
C LEU A 201 9.41 29.15 -6.16
N SER A 202 9.69 30.03 -5.20
CA SER A 202 8.89 30.15 -3.97
C SER A 202 7.55 30.86 -4.14
N SER A 203 7.35 31.51 -5.30
CA SER A 203 6.08 32.14 -5.65
C SER A 203 5.99 32.31 -7.17
N CYS A 204 4.81 32.01 -7.72
CA CYS A 204 4.44 32.21 -9.12
C CYS A 204 3.98 33.66 -9.43
N GLY A 205 4.16 34.59 -8.50
CA GLY A 205 3.88 36.02 -8.66
C GLY A 205 2.52 36.46 -8.10
N SER A 206 2.12 37.70 -8.38
CA SER A 206 0.95 38.32 -7.73
C SER A 206 -0.39 37.98 -8.41
N ALA A 207 -0.86 36.74 -8.25
CA ALA A 207 -2.28 36.41 -8.37
C ALA A 207 -2.88 36.32 -6.95
N GLU A 208 -3.80 37.24 -6.64
CA GLU A 208 -4.60 37.32 -5.39
C GLU A 208 -4.03 36.58 -4.15
N ASN A 209 -3.20 37.26 -3.35
CA ASN A 209 -2.81 36.85 -1.98
C ASN A 209 -2.34 35.39 -1.75
N THR A 210 -1.93 34.65 -2.79
CA THR A 210 -1.48 33.26 -2.65
C THR A 210 -0.02 33.13 -3.09
N ASN A 211 0.89 32.91 -2.12
CA ASN A 211 2.25 32.48 -2.41
C ASN A 211 2.20 31.04 -2.92
N ILE A 212 1.96 30.84 -4.22
CA ILE A 212 1.93 29.53 -4.85
C ILE A 212 3.35 29.21 -5.37
N PRO A 213 4.07 28.25 -4.80
CA PRO A 213 5.38 27.83 -5.32
C PRO A 213 5.26 27.04 -6.64
N SER A 214 6.32 27.10 -7.45
CA SER A 214 6.52 26.28 -8.64
C SER A 214 7.40 25.08 -8.32
N TYR A 215 7.03 23.91 -8.80
CA TYR A 215 7.69 22.65 -8.53
C TYR A 215 8.19 21.96 -9.80
N GLN A 216 9.32 21.25 -9.68
CA GLN A 216 9.85 20.41 -10.74
C GLN A 216 9.16 19.04 -10.75
N ILE A 217 8.15 18.89 -11.60
CA ILE A 217 7.48 17.61 -11.82
C ILE A 217 8.37 16.71 -12.69
N LYS A 218 8.42 15.41 -12.37
CA LYS A 218 9.16 14.45 -13.18
C LYS A 218 8.51 13.05 -13.19
N PHE A 219 8.77 12.32 -14.26
CA PHE A 219 8.40 10.92 -14.43
C PHE A 219 9.66 10.09 -14.74
N THR A 220 9.75 8.89 -14.19
CA THR A 220 10.86 7.96 -14.44
C THR A 220 10.29 6.68 -15.04
N ALA A 221 10.94 6.17 -16.08
CA ALA A 221 10.53 4.93 -16.69
C ALA A 221 10.91 3.72 -15.82
N LEU A 222 10.12 2.66 -15.91
CA LEU A 222 10.34 1.38 -15.27
C LEU A 222 11.14 0.41 -16.16
N ARG A 223 11.24 0.72 -17.46
CA ARG A 223 12.00 -0.07 -18.45
C ARG A 223 12.83 0.85 -19.36
N ALA A 224 13.94 0.33 -19.89
CA ALA A 224 14.88 1.12 -20.68
C ALA A 224 14.42 1.35 -22.13
N ASP A 225 13.50 0.53 -22.63
CA ASP A 225 13.03 0.49 -24.01
C ASP A 225 11.73 1.26 -24.25
N VAL A 226 11.24 2.00 -23.26
CA VAL A 226 10.01 2.80 -23.38
C VAL A 226 10.17 3.93 -24.41
N SER A 227 9.10 4.22 -25.15
CA SER A 227 9.08 5.36 -26.06
C SER A 227 9.09 6.68 -25.29
N VAL A 228 9.98 7.59 -25.68
CA VAL A 228 10.12 8.93 -25.08
C VAL A 228 9.73 10.06 -26.03
N GLY A 229 9.29 9.73 -27.24
CA GLY A 229 8.92 10.71 -28.26
C GLY A 229 7.52 11.28 -28.03
N GLY A 230 7.36 12.60 -28.20
CA GLY A 230 6.06 13.28 -28.13
C GLY A 230 5.72 13.93 -26.79
N TYR A 231 6.57 13.75 -25.76
CA TYR A 231 6.42 14.44 -24.48
C TYR A 231 6.94 15.88 -24.53
N HIS A 232 6.34 16.75 -23.71
CA HIS A 232 6.65 18.19 -23.65
C HIS A 232 7.60 18.55 -22.50
N GLY A 233 8.11 17.56 -21.76
CA GLY A 233 9.18 17.72 -20.79
C GLY A 233 10.58 17.48 -21.36
N THR A 234 11.61 17.77 -20.56
CA THR A 234 13.02 17.50 -20.89
C THR A 234 13.36 16.05 -20.59
N ILE A 235 13.90 15.35 -21.59
CA ILE A 235 14.32 13.95 -21.48
C ILE A 235 15.74 13.88 -20.90
N SER A 236 15.93 13.08 -19.85
CA SER A 236 17.22 12.71 -19.27
C SER A 236 17.27 11.19 -19.02
N TYR A 237 18.42 10.68 -18.59
CA TYR A 237 18.59 9.26 -18.22
C TYR A 237 19.16 9.20 -16.81
N ASN A 238 18.62 8.30 -15.98
CA ASN A 238 19.16 8.06 -14.65
C ASN A 238 20.42 7.16 -14.71
N ASP A 239 21.04 6.92 -13.55
CA ASP A 239 22.27 6.10 -13.44
C ASP A 239 22.08 4.65 -13.91
N ASP A 240 20.84 4.15 -13.86
CA ASP A 240 20.45 2.81 -14.32
C ASP A 240 20.13 2.77 -15.83
N GLY A 241 20.28 3.90 -16.53
CA GLY A 241 20.00 4.04 -17.96
C GLY A 241 18.51 4.12 -18.33
N LEU A 242 17.63 4.29 -17.34
CA LEU A 242 16.19 4.47 -17.55
C LEU A 242 15.89 5.93 -17.92
N PRO A 243 15.05 6.18 -18.94
CA PRO A 243 14.66 7.53 -19.29
C PRO A 243 13.82 8.20 -18.20
N SER A 244 13.98 9.51 -18.06
CA SER A 244 13.19 10.37 -17.18
C SER A 244 12.75 11.63 -17.92
N ILE A 245 11.51 12.05 -17.69
CA ILE A 245 10.94 13.29 -18.24
C ILE A 245 10.78 14.29 -17.11
N THR A 246 11.37 15.48 -17.25
CA THR A 246 11.32 16.55 -16.26
C THR A 246 10.71 17.81 -16.85
N TYR A 247 9.70 18.38 -16.19
CA TYR A 247 9.01 19.58 -16.65
C TYR A 247 9.65 20.87 -16.12
N ALA A 248 9.41 21.97 -16.82
CA ALA A 248 10.06 23.26 -16.54
C ALA A 248 9.57 23.94 -15.26
N GLY A 249 8.37 23.60 -14.77
CA GLY A 249 7.78 24.15 -13.56
C GLY A 249 6.32 23.74 -13.39
N SER A 250 5.62 24.34 -12.42
CA SER A 250 4.20 24.05 -12.15
C SER A 250 3.38 25.29 -11.83
N CYS A 251 3.78 26.47 -12.31
CA CYS A 251 3.00 27.68 -12.07
C CYS A 251 1.64 27.59 -12.79
N PRO A 252 0.53 27.87 -12.07
CA PRO A 252 -0.80 27.75 -12.64
C PRO A 252 -1.02 28.77 -13.75
N GLU A 253 -2.03 28.52 -14.56
CA GLU A 253 -2.45 29.43 -15.61
C GLU A 253 -2.85 30.80 -15.01
N GLY A 254 -2.48 31.89 -15.70
CA GLY A 254 -2.76 33.26 -15.25
C GLY A 254 -1.83 33.80 -14.15
N ALA A 255 -0.90 32.98 -13.64
CA ALA A 255 0.16 33.47 -12.77
C ALA A 255 1.23 34.25 -13.57
N GLU A 256 1.89 35.21 -12.91
CA GLU A 256 2.90 36.09 -13.54
C GLU A 256 4.07 35.30 -14.14
N PHE A 257 4.46 34.21 -13.49
CA PHE A 257 5.55 33.33 -13.92
C PHE A 257 5.05 32.02 -14.55
N SER A 258 3.83 31.99 -15.10
CA SER A 258 3.38 30.87 -15.92
C SER A 258 4.09 30.90 -17.29
N ASP A 259 4.68 29.78 -17.71
CA ASP A 259 5.40 29.67 -18.99
C ASP A 259 5.16 28.32 -19.67
N THR A 260 5.62 28.21 -20.91
CA THR A 260 5.55 27.02 -21.75
C THR A 260 6.29 25.85 -21.09
N GLY A 261 5.67 24.67 -21.07
CA GLY A 261 6.25 23.48 -20.44
C GLY A 261 5.98 23.38 -18.93
N HIS A 262 5.24 24.32 -18.34
CA HIS A 262 4.78 24.20 -16.95
C HIS A 262 3.62 23.22 -16.82
N VAL A 263 3.63 22.40 -15.78
CA VAL A 263 2.54 21.49 -15.44
C VAL A 263 1.42 22.26 -14.76
N LEU A 264 0.24 22.28 -15.38
CA LEU A 264 -0.98 22.88 -14.86
C LEU A 264 -1.76 21.91 -13.97
N GLY A 265 -1.61 20.61 -14.20
CA GLY A 265 -2.25 19.56 -13.42
C GLY A 265 -1.77 18.17 -13.80
N ILE A 266 -1.87 17.25 -12.85
CA ILE A 266 -1.58 15.82 -13.05
C ILE A 266 -2.81 15.04 -12.60
N PHE A 267 -3.29 14.17 -13.48
CA PHE A 267 -4.38 13.25 -13.19
C PHE A 267 -3.83 11.83 -13.28
N GLY A 268 -3.57 11.23 -12.12
CA GLY A 268 -3.18 9.83 -12.02
C GLY A 268 -4.40 8.92 -12.00
N PHE A 269 -4.47 8.02 -12.97
CA PHE A 269 -5.42 6.91 -13.02
C PHE A 269 -4.66 5.59 -12.87
N SER A 270 -5.38 4.48 -12.72
CA SER A 270 -4.77 3.15 -12.53
C SER A 270 -3.85 2.74 -13.70
N SER A 271 -4.23 3.08 -14.94
CA SER A 271 -3.51 2.67 -16.16
C SER A 271 -2.65 3.76 -16.78
N MET A 272 -2.92 5.05 -16.50
CA MET A 272 -2.23 6.18 -17.12
C MET A 272 -2.10 7.38 -16.18
N PHE A 273 -1.07 8.20 -16.41
CA PHE A 273 -1.00 9.57 -15.90
C PHE A 273 -1.22 10.55 -17.04
N TYR A 274 -2.14 11.48 -16.86
CA TYR A 274 -2.28 12.62 -17.76
C TYR A 274 -1.67 13.86 -17.13
N VAL A 275 -0.70 14.43 -17.80
CA VAL A 275 -0.04 15.66 -17.38
C VAL A 275 -0.49 16.77 -18.33
N VAL A 276 -1.17 17.77 -17.78
CA VAL A 276 -1.59 18.95 -18.54
C VAL A 276 -0.44 19.95 -18.52
N VAL A 277 0.08 20.27 -19.71
CA VAL A 277 1.29 21.08 -19.87
C VAL A 277 0.94 22.39 -20.58
N SER A 278 1.31 23.52 -20.01
CA SER A 278 1.06 24.85 -20.54
C SER A 278 1.78 25.12 -21.85
N GLN A 279 1.10 25.75 -22.81
CA GLN A 279 1.69 26.30 -24.04
C GLN A 279 2.22 27.74 -23.87
N GLY A 280 2.22 28.26 -22.63
CA GLY A 280 2.61 29.63 -22.31
C GLY A 280 1.49 30.43 -21.63
N PRO A 281 1.57 31.77 -21.59
CA PRO A 281 0.64 32.63 -20.84
C PRO A 281 -0.82 32.70 -21.35
N GLY A 282 -1.23 31.84 -22.29
CA GLY A 282 -2.58 31.82 -22.87
C GLY A 282 -3.37 30.55 -22.53
N LEU A 283 -4.61 30.43 -23.01
CA LEU A 283 -5.54 29.32 -22.72
C LEU A 283 -5.16 27.96 -23.39
N GLY A 284 -3.92 27.81 -23.85
CA GLY A 284 -3.47 26.64 -24.61
C GLY A 284 -2.76 25.63 -23.71
N TYR A 285 -3.07 24.34 -23.87
CA TYR A 285 -2.40 23.25 -23.16
C TYR A 285 -2.14 22.05 -24.08
N TRP A 286 -1.08 21.32 -23.79
CA TRP A 286 -0.83 19.95 -24.26
C TRP A 286 -1.23 18.94 -23.19
N ILE A 287 -1.39 17.68 -23.60
CA ILE A 287 -1.61 16.57 -22.69
C ILE A 287 -0.54 15.52 -22.98
N ASP A 288 0.32 15.28 -22.00
CA ASP A 288 1.25 14.15 -22.01
C ASP A 288 0.59 12.97 -21.30
N ALA A 289 0.48 11.83 -21.99
CA ALA A 289 -0.08 10.59 -21.45
C ALA A 289 1.05 9.58 -21.18
N TYR A 290 1.21 9.22 -19.92
CA TYR A 290 2.19 8.22 -19.48
C TYR A 290 1.47 6.92 -19.17
N GLU A 291 1.82 5.85 -19.86
CA GLU A 291 1.35 4.52 -19.47
C GLU A 291 1.93 4.16 -18.13
N ALA A 292 1.05 3.87 -17.18
CA ALA A 292 1.44 3.70 -15.81
C ALA A 292 2.19 2.36 -15.61
N ALA A 293 2.09 1.41 -16.55
CA ALA A 293 2.92 0.20 -16.60
C ALA A 293 4.39 0.50 -16.91
N ASP A 294 4.66 1.59 -17.63
CA ASP A 294 5.99 1.97 -18.09
C ASP A 294 6.59 3.12 -17.29
N TRP A 295 5.77 3.89 -16.58
CA TRP A 295 6.18 5.13 -15.93
C TRP A 295 5.68 5.23 -14.49
N VAL A 296 6.51 5.84 -13.64
CA VAL A 296 6.16 6.27 -12.28
C VAL A 296 6.42 7.75 -12.10
N GLU A 297 5.56 8.45 -11.36
CA GLU A 297 5.78 9.84 -10.96
C GLU A 297 6.90 9.90 -9.90
N GLY A 298 7.87 10.80 -10.07
CA GLY A 298 9.06 10.85 -9.22
C GLY A 298 10.12 9.82 -9.65
N PRO A 299 10.93 9.26 -8.72
CA PRO A 299 10.99 9.55 -7.28
C PRO A 299 11.56 10.94 -7.01
N TYR A 300 10.87 11.77 -6.22
CA TYR A 300 11.30 13.15 -5.99
C TYR A 300 12.47 13.29 -5.01
N THR A 301 13.16 14.43 -5.06
CA THR A 301 14.33 14.75 -4.22
C THR A 301 14.20 16.07 -3.46
N GLY A 302 13.01 16.66 -3.43
CA GLY A 302 12.74 17.85 -2.63
C GLY A 302 12.44 17.50 -1.17
N GLU A 303 11.90 18.49 -0.46
CA GLU A 303 11.69 18.40 0.98
C GLU A 303 10.73 17.28 1.41
N GLY A 304 10.99 16.67 2.57
CA GLY A 304 10.09 15.69 3.18
C GLY A 304 8.90 16.35 3.85
N HIS A 305 7.69 16.01 3.37
CA HIS A 305 6.43 16.48 3.94
C HIS A 305 5.52 15.31 4.32
N LEU A 306 4.81 15.47 5.43
CA LEU A 306 3.73 14.57 5.81
C LEU A 306 2.55 14.74 4.84
N GLN A 307 2.24 13.71 4.07
CA GLN A 307 1.24 13.73 3.01
C GLN A 307 0.46 12.42 2.96
N ARG A 308 -0.80 12.48 2.52
CA ARG A 308 -1.63 11.30 2.24
C ARG A 308 -1.25 10.73 0.87
N ALA A 309 -1.23 9.40 0.72
CA ALA A 309 -1.10 8.76 -0.59
C ALA A 309 -2.45 8.28 -1.11
N ASP A 310 -2.52 7.94 -2.40
CA ASP A 310 -3.71 7.31 -2.95
C ASP A 310 -3.88 5.89 -2.39
N GLY A 311 -5.07 5.56 -1.92
CA GLY A 311 -5.36 4.23 -1.41
C GLY A 311 -5.70 3.22 -2.51
N GLY A 312 -6.09 3.69 -3.70
CA GLY A 312 -6.50 2.86 -4.83
C GLY A 312 -7.64 1.90 -4.50
N HIS A 313 -8.61 2.33 -3.69
CA HIS A 313 -9.69 1.47 -3.20
C HIS A 313 -10.57 0.91 -4.32
N LEU A 314 -11.09 1.75 -5.21
CA LEU A 314 -12.06 1.34 -6.24
C LEU A 314 -11.48 0.31 -7.24
N PRO A 315 -10.26 0.49 -7.79
CA PRO A 315 -9.65 -0.52 -8.67
C PRO A 315 -9.47 -1.88 -7.98
N ARG A 316 -9.17 -1.89 -6.67
CA ARG A 316 -9.14 -3.13 -5.89
C ARG A 316 -10.53 -3.75 -5.81
N MET A 317 -11.55 -2.99 -5.41
CA MET A 317 -12.91 -3.56 -5.26
C MET A 317 -13.43 -4.19 -6.56
N VAL A 318 -13.10 -3.56 -7.69
CA VAL A 318 -13.38 -4.08 -9.03
C VAL A 318 -12.64 -5.39 -9.32
N ALA A 319 -11.34 -5.46 -8.98
CA ALA A 319 -10.54 -6.68 -9.10
C ALA A 319 -11.08 -7.82 -8.22
N TYR A 320 -11.44 -7.50 -6.98
CA TYR A 320 -12.00 -8.46 -6.04
C TYR A 320 -13.34 -9.01 -6.51
N TYR A 321 -14.21 -8.17 -7.07
CA TYR A 321 -15.49 -8.65 -7.62
C TYR A 321 -15.25 -9.65 -8.74
N ALA A 322 -14.32 -9.36 -9.67
CA ALA A 322 -13.94 -10.30 -10.72
C ALA A 322 -13.40 -11.62 -10.11
N ALA A 323 -12.59 -11.55 -9.05
CA ALA A 323 -12.05 -12.73 -8.37
C ALA A 323 -13.11 -13.59 -7.66
N GLU A 324 -14.36 -13.14 -7.51
CA GLU A 324 -15.41 -13.97 -6.91
C GLU A 324 -15.97 -15.04 -7.85
N PHE A 325 -15.68 -14.97 -9.15
CA PHE A 325 -16.13 -15.92 -10.19
C PHE A 325 -15.32 -17.23 -10.18
N ARG A 326 -15.23 -17.84 -9.01
CA ARG A 326 -14.44 -19.06 -8.71
C ARG A 326 -15.33 -20.27 -8.38
N GLY A 327 -16.55 -20.28 -8.91
CA GLY A 327 -17.60 -21.27 -8.62
C GLY A 327 -18.36 -20.98 -7.31
N SER A 328 -19.61 -21.44 -7.20
CA SER A 328 -20.47 -21.22 -6.02
C SER A 328 -19.93 -21.91 -4.74
N PRO A 329 -20.33 -21.49 -3.52
CA PRO A 329 -19.88 -22.15 -2.30
C PRO A 329 -20.19 -23.66 -2.32
N GLY A 330 -21.38 -24.05 -2.81
CA GLY A 330 -21.81 -25.44 -2.97
C GLY A 330 -20.90 -26.29 -3.86
N GLN A 331 -20.45 -25.75 -5.00
CA GLN A 331 -19.48 -26.44 -5.88
C GLN A 331 -18.07 -26.47 -5.30
N ARG A 332 -17.77 -25.55 -4.37
CA ARG A 332 -16.54 -25.55 -3.60
C ARG A 332 -16.64 -26.44 -2.35
N VAL A 333 -17.79 -27.03 -2.00
CA VAL A 333 -17.89 -27.96 -0.87
C VAL A 333 -17.25 -29.30 -1.24
N ASP A 334 -16.49 -29.84 -0.30
CA ASP A 334 -15.84 -31.14 -0.38
C ASP A 334 -16.89 -32.26 -0.35
N THR A 335 -17.21 -32.85 -1.51
CA THR A 335 -17.68 -34.24 -1.49
C THR A 335 -16.53 -35.09 -0.98
N ALA A 336 -16.81 -36.16 -0.23
CA ALA A 336 -15.82 -37.01 0.44
C ALA A 336 -14.79 -37.73 -0.48
N THR A 337 -14.60 -37.26 -1.72
CA THR A 337 -13.86 -37.89 -2.82
C THR A 337 -12.80 -37.01 -3.51
N SER A 338 -12.41 -35.84 -2.98
CA SER A 338 -11.27 -35.02 -3.51
C SER A 338 -11.41 -34.47 -4.95
N GLU A 339 -12.63 -34.33 -5.48
CA GLU A 339 -12.87 -33.94 -6.89
C GLU A 339 -12.86 -32.43 -7.18
N PHE A 340 -12.49 -31.59 -6.21
CA PHE A 340 -12.51 -30.13 -6.41
C PHE A 340 -11.32 -29.66 -7.26
N GLU A 341 -11.61 -29.27 -8.50
CA GLU A 341 -10.69 -28.63 -9.44
C GLU A 341 -11.28 -27.26 -9.83
N ILE A 342 -10.55 -26.18 -9.55
CA ILE A 342 -11.04 -24.82 -9.81
C ILE A 342 -11.26 -24.58 -11.32
N GLU A 343 -10.53 -25.30 -12.16
CA GLU A 343 -10.62 -25.34 -13.62
C GLU A 343 -12.01 -25.76 -14.10
N ASN A 344 -12.72 -26.60 -13.33
CA ASN A 344 -14.03 -27.12 -13.71
C ASN A 344 -15.20 -26.22 -13.28
N VAL A 345 -14.95 -25.24 -12.39
CA VAL A 345 -16.04 -24.46 -11.76
C VAL A 345 -15.82 -22.95 -11.79
N GLY A 346 -14.60 -22.47 -11.99
CA GLY A 346 -14.24 -21.06 -12.03
C GLY A 346 -14.08 -20.51 -13.43
N PHE A 347 -14.01 -19.18 -13.55
CA PHE A 347 -13.57 -18.51 -14.76
C PHE A 347 -12.06 -18.74 -14.98
N ASP A 348 -11.64 -18.96 -16.23
CA ASP A 348 -10.24 -19.24 -16.58
C ASP A 348 -9.44 -17.94 -16.74
N PHE A 349 -8.99 -17.38 -15.62
CA PHE A 349 -8.16 -16.17 -15.62
C PHE A 349 -6.78 -16.40 -16.26
N GLN A 350 -6.22 -17.61 -16.17
CA GLN A 350 -4.93 -17.94 -16.77
C GLN A 350 -4.98 -17.79 -18.30
N GLU A 351 -5.95 -18.41 -18.97
CA GLU A 351 -6.07 -18.32 -20.43
C GLU A 351 -6.63 -16.96 -20.85
N PHE A 352 -7.62 -16.41 -20.14
CA PHE A 352 -8.20 -15.09 -20.47
C PHE A 352 -7.12 -13.99 -20.49
N MET A 353 -6.32 -13.88 -19.44
CA MET A 353 -5.34 -12.80 -19.32
C MET A 353 -4.12 -12.99 -20.21
N THR A 354 -3.82 -14.18 -20.73
CA THR A 354 -2.57 -14.41 -21.50
C THR A 354 -2.75 -14.39 -23.01
N ARG A 355 -4.00 -14.49 -23.50
CA ARG A 355 -4.33 -14.47 -24.92
C ARG A 355 -4.68 -13.07 -25.44
N GLN A 356 -4.81 -12.94 -26.76
CA GLN A 356 -5.35 -11.75 -27.41
C GLN A 356 -6.78 -11.44 -26.91
N TYR A 357 -7.04 -10.18 -26.55
CA TYR A 357 -8.38 -9.73 -26.19
C TYR A 357 -9.29 -9.71 -27.42
N LEU A 358 -10.36 -10.50 -27.40
CA LEU A 358 -11.27 -10.68 -28.52
C LEU A 358 -12.24 -9.51 -28.68
N LEU A 359 -12.32 -8.63 -27.68
CA LEU A 359 -13.08 -7.38 -27.70
C LEU A 359 -12.19 -6.15 -27.90
N ALA A 360 -10.91 -6.35 -28.22
CA ALA A 360 -10.03 -5.26 -28.61
C ALA A 360 -10.60 -4.52 -29.84
N PRO A 361 -10.41 -3.19 -29.94
CA PRO A 361 -10.91 -2.40 -31.05
C PRO A 361 -10.46 -2.93 -32.41
N ALA A 362 -11.37 -2.92 -33.39
CA ALA A 362 -10.98 -3.19 -34.76
C ALA A 362 -10.27 -1.99 -35.38
N ILE A 363 -9.43 -2.23 -36.37
CA ILE A 363 -8.87 -1.15 -37.17
C ILE A 363 -9.98 -0.46 -37.98
N GLY A 364 -9.85 0.84 -38.19
CA GLY A 364 -10.72 1.59 -39.08
C GLY A 364 -10.07 2.77 -39.75
N ARG A 365 -10.91 3.58 -40.35
CA ARG A 365 -10.52 4.79 -41.07
C ARG A 365 -11.60 5.84 -40.89
N TYR A 366 -11.18 7.08 -40.63
CA TYR A 366 -12.08 8.21 -40.63
C TYR A 366 -12.24 8.76 -42.06
N GLU A 367 -13.42 8.56 -42.65
CA GLU A 367 -13.78 9.11 -43.97
C GLU A 367 -15.21 9.65 -43.97
N ALA A 368 -15.46 10.73 -44.71
CA ALA A 368 -16.79 11.33 -44.86
C ALA A 368 -17.52 11.61 -43.53
N GLU A 369 -16.78 12.15 -42.55
CA GLU A 369 -17.27 12.47 -41.20
C GLU A 369 -17.71 11.25 -40.36
N GLN A 370 -17.37 10.02 -40.79
CA GLN A 370 -17.69 8.79 -40.07
C GLN A 370 -16.45 7.94 -39.82
N LEU A 371 -16.40 7.34 -38.63
CA LEU A 371 -15.39 6.35 -38.28
C LEU A 371 -15.92 4.95 -38.66
N GLN A 372 -15.29 4.30 -39.63
CA GLN A 372 -15.73 3.00 -40.14
C GLN A 372 -14.71 1.90 -39.83
N ALA A 373 -15.19 0.78 -39.29
CA ALA A 373 -14.36 -0.39 -39.04
C ALA A 373 -14.03 -1.13 -40.34
N ILE A 374 -12.80 -1.63 -40.46
CA ILE A 374 -12.32 -2.40 -41.60
C ILE A 374 -12.10 -3.83 -41.14
N TYR A 375 -12.96 -4.74 -41.60
CA TYR A 375 -12.79 -6.18 -41.42
C TYR A 375 -12.33 -6.77 -42.76
N PRO A 376 -11.11 -7.30 -42.91
CA PRO A 376 -10.64 -7.85 -44.17
C PRO A 376 -11.54 -9.00 -44.66
N VAL A 377 -11.98 -8.97 -45.92
CA VAL A 377 -12.87 -9.98 -46.49
C VAL A 377 -12.23 -10.61 -47.73
N ALA A 378 -11.98 -11.92 -47.66
CA ALA A 378 -11.72 -12.75 -48.82
C ALA A 378 -13.04 -13.30 -49.36
N ALA A 379 -13.38 -12.99 -50.62
CA ALA A 379 -14.71 -13.32 -51.15
C ALA A 379 -14.67 -13.82 -52.59
N TRP A 380 -15.73 -14.55 -52.96
CA TRP A 380 -16.03 -14.89 -54.34
C TRP A 380 -17.55 -14.86 -54.55
N ARG A 381 -17.97 -14.34 -55.71
CA ARG A 381 -19.37 -14.33 -56.14
C ARG A 381 -19.46 -14.81 -57.59
N GLY A 382 -20.38 -15.72 -57.87
CA GLY A 382 -20.54 -16.24 -59.22
C GLY A 382 -21.70 -17.24 -59.39
N PRO A 383 -21.90 -17.73 -60.63
CA PRO A 383 -23.18 -18.30 -61.03
C PRO A 383 -23.39 -19.80 -60.74
N ALA A 384 -22.36 -20.60 -60.43
CA ALA A 384 -22.54 -22.05 -60.20
C ALA A 384 -21.46 -22.77 -59.37
N GLU A 385 -20.15 -22.49 -59.57
CA GLU A 385 -19.08 -23.22 -58.87
C GLU A 385 -17.77 -22.45 -58.72
N ILE A 386 -17.00 -22.77 -57.68
CA ILE A 386 -15.59 -22.39 -57.48
C ILE A 386 -14.71 -23.63 -57.72
N PRO A 387 -13.69 -23.56 -58.59
CA PRO A 387 -12.78 -24.68 -58.85
C PRO A 387 -12.02 -25.14 -57.61
N GLN A 388 -11.59 -26.40 -57.66
CA GLN A 388 -10.73 -26.98 -56.64
C GLN A 388 -9.37 -26.27 -56.56
N GLY A 389 -8.88 -26.00 -55.34
CA GLY A 389 -7.56 -25.40 -55.09
C GLY A 389 -7.51 -23.88 -55.28
N THR A 390 -8.66 -23.24 -55.45
CA THR A 390 -8.76 -21.78 -55.63
C THR A 390 -8.38 -21.04 -54.36
N ASP A 391 -7.54 -20.02 -54.50
CA ASP A 391 -7.26 -19.05 -53.44
C ASP A 391 -8.20 -17.85 -53.61
N LEU A 392 -8.89 -17.46 -52.54
CA LEU A 392 -9.82 -16.33 -52.56
C LEU A 392 -9.05 -15.01 -52.51
N GLU A 393 -9.55 -14.00 -53.21
CA GLU A 393 -8.98 -12.64 -53.20
C GLU A 393 -9.62 -11.78 -52.10
N PHE A 394 -8.82 -10.95 -51.45
CA PHE A 394 -9.28 -9.95 -50.48
C PHE A 394 -9.85 -8.72 -51.20
N VAL A 395 -11.19 -8.60 -51.19
CA VAL A 395 -11.93 -7.69 -52.08
C VAL A 395 -12.08 -6.27 -51.55
N ASN A 396 -12.07 -6.07 -50.23
CA ASN A 396 -12.29 -4.76 -49.61
C ASN A 396 -11.00 -4.04 -49.20
N THR A 397 -9.86 -4.71 -49.29
CA THR A 397 -8.52 -4.13 -49.03
C THR A 397 -7.65 -4.05 -50.30
N GLY A 398 -8.03 -4.74 -51.37
CA GLY A 398 -7.34 -4.70 -52.67
C GLY A 398 -5.98 -5.42 -52.71
N THR A 399 -5.68 -6.30 -51.75
CA THR A 399 -4.36 -6.91 -51.53
C THR A 399 -4.10 -8.23 -52.27
N GLY A 400 -5.02 -8.70 -53.13
CA GLY A 400 -4.88 -9.99 -53.82
C GLY A 400 -5.17 -11.18 -52.89
N PRO A 401 -4.56 -12.37 -53.10
CA PRO A 401 -4.90 -13.59 -52.32
C PRO A 401 -4.24 -13.70 -50.94
N ILE A 402 -3.31 -12.78 -50.61
CA ILE A 402 -2.58 -12.76 -49.34
C ILE A 402 -2.93 -11.45 -48.60
N TYR A 403 -3.14 -11.55 -47.31
CA TYR A 403 -3.36 -10.42 -46.42
C TYR A 403 -2.34 -10.42 -45.28
N PHE A 404 -1.87 -9.22 -44.89
CA PHE A 404 -1.06 -9.00 -43.70
C PHE A 404 -1.80 -8.02 -42.78
N ALA A 405 -1.79 -8.31 -41.48
CA ALA A 405 -2.29 -7.39 -40.47
C ALA A 405 -1.45 -6.09 -40.49
N ARG A 406 -2.10 -4.96 -40.23
CA ARG A 406 -1.42 -3.67 -40.16
C ARG A 406 -0.60 -3.57 -38.87
N PRO A 407 0.46 -2.73 -38.84
CA PRO A 407 1.29 -2.56 -37.65
C PRO A 407 0.46 -2.19 -36.42
N GLY A 408 0.70 -2.88 -35.30
CA GLY A 408 -0.07 -2.72 -34.05
C GLY A 408 -1.40 -3.48 -34.01
N PHE A 409 -1.74 -4.22 -35.07
CA PHE A 409 -2.96 -5.02 -35.17
C PHE A 409 -2.62 -6.47 -35.52
N VAL A 410 -3.51 -7.39 -35.15
CA VAL A 410 -3.38 -8.82 -35.37
C VAL A 410 -4.69 -9.45 -35.80
N LEU A 411 -4.63 -10.56 -36.52
CA LEU A 411 -5.82 -11.30 -36.95
C LEU A 411 -6.21 -12.29 -35.84
N ALA A 412 -7.30 -11.98 -35.14
CA ALA A 412 -7.73 -12.68 -33.92
C ALA A 412 -8.83 -13.72 -34.16
N GLY A 413 -9.53 -13.65 -35.28
CA GLY A 413 -10.60 -14.59 -35.61
C GLY A 413 -11.10 -14.47 -37.04
N VAL A 414 -11.94 -15.43 -37.43
CA VAL A 414 -12.47 -15.60 -38.77
C VAL A 414 -13.95 -15.94 -38.71
N TYR A 415 -14.72 -15.40 -39.64
CA TYR A 415 -16.11 -15.74 -39.89
C TYR A 415 -16.30 -16.10 -41.36
N VAL A 416 -16.89 -17.26 -41.62
CA VAL A 416 -17.18 -17.76 -42.96
C VAL A 416 -18.68 -17.81 -43.13
N ARG A 417 -19.19 -17.21 -44.20
CA ARG A 417 -20.58 -17.35 -44.65
C ARG A 417 -20.62 -17.75 -46.11
N VAL A 418 -21.46 -18.73 -46.43
CA VAL A 418 -21.74 -19.20 -47.78
C VAL A 418 -23.24 -19.13 -48.02
N ASP A 419 -23.66 -18.36 -49.02
CA ASP A 419 -25.06 -18.27 -49.46
C ASP A 419 -25.26 -19.11 -50.74
N GLY A 420 -26.26 -20.00 -50.72
CA GLY A 420 -26.61 -20.88 -51.84
C GLY A 420 -25.81 -22.19 -51.91
N LEU A 421 -25.20 -22.65 -50.81
CA LEU A 421 -24.39 -23.87 -50.74
C LEU A 421 -25.23 -25.12 -51.08
N PHE A 422 -24.77 -25.93 -52.03
CA PHE A 422 -25.46 -27.16 -52.47
C PHE A 422 -25.05 -28.43 -51.69
N GLY A 423 -23.98 -28.38 -50.90
CA GLY A 423 -23.41 -29.54 -50.22
C GLY A 423 -22.55 -29.16 -49.02
N SER A 424 -21.37 -29.76 -48.87
CA SER A 424 -20.38 -29.32 -47.88
C SER A 424 -19.17 -28.70 -48.56
N VAL A 425 -18.57 -27.71 -47.92
CA VAL A 425 -17.34 -27.06 -48.38
C VAL A 425 -16.30 -27.07 -47.26
N THR A 426 -15.05 -27.17 -47.67
CA THR A 426 -13.88 -27.00 -46.79
C THR A 426 -13.22 -25.67 -47.13
N VAL A 427 -12.89 -24.90 -46.11
CA VAL A 427 -12.10 -23.67 -46.21
C VAL A 427 -10.80 -23.90 -45.45
N GLU A 428 -9.68 -23.73 -46.10
CA GLU A 428 -8.34 -23.81 -45.51
C GLU A 428 -7.80 -22.41 -45.26
N LEU A 429 -7.36 -22.17 -44.04
CA LEU A 429 -6.61 -20.96 -43.67
C LEU A 429 -5.13 -21.30 -43.60
N ARG A 430 -4.34 -20.55 -44.36
CA ARG A 430 -2.92 -20.78 -44.55
C ARG A 430 -2.12 -19.55 -44.18
N THR A 431 -0.86 -19.72 -43.80
CA THR A 431 0.07 -18.59 -43.66
C THR A 431 0.38 -17.98 -45.03
N PRO A 432 0.95 -16.76 -45.09
CA PRO A 432 1.44 -16.18 -46.34
C PRO A 432 2.48 -17.05 -47.06
N ALA A 433 3.19 -17.92 -46.33
CA ALA A 433 4.12 -18.91 -46.89
C ALA A 433 3.42 -20.18 -47.41
N GLY A 434 2.09 -20.28 -47.31
CA GLY A 434 1.28 -21.40 -47.81
C GLY A 434 1.09 -22.57 -46.84
N GLU A 435 1.60 -22.48 -45.61
CA GLU A 435 1.46 -23.51 -44.57
C GLU A 435 0.00 -23.59 -44.08
N LEU A 436 -0.59 -24.79 -44.06
CA LEU A 436 -1.95 -25.01 -43.53
C LEU A 436 -1.96 -24.86 -42.02
N LYS A 437 -2.80 -23.96 -41.49
CA LYS A 437 -2.96 -23.74 -40.05
C LYS A 437 -4.32 -24.18 -39.53
N ARG A 438 -5.39 -23.97 -40.29
CA ARG A 438 -6.77 -24.33 -39.90
C ARG A 438 -7.59 -24.82 -41.09
N THR A 439 -8.57 -25.66 -40.77
CA THR A 439 -9.53 -26.22 -41.72
C THR A 439 -10.94 -26.06 -41.15
N LEU A 440 -11.76 -25.24 -41.80
CA LEU A 440 -13.16 -25.03 -41.44
C LEU A 440 -14.04 -25.82 -42.39
N LYS A 441 -15.02 -26.56 -41.85
CA LYS A 441 -15.97 -27.35 -42.63
C LYS A 441 -17.37 -26.81 -42.46
N LEU A 442 -18.01 -26.47 -43.58
CA LEU A 442 -19.39 -25.98 -43.62
C LEU A 442 -20.26 -27.00 -44.34
N THR A 443 -21.50 -27.17 -43.87
CA THR A 443 -22.50 -28.06 -44.48
C THR A 443 -23.76 -27.25 -44.74
N ALA A 444 -24.36 -27.41 -45.91
CA ALA A 444 -25.57 -26.70 -46.30
C ALA A 444 -26.72 -26.95 -45.31
N ALA A 445 -27.33 -25.88 -44.81
CA ALA A 445 -28.65 -25.96 -44.19
C ALA A 445 -29.76 -26.02 -45.25
N ASP A 446 -30.99 -26.27 -44.83
CA ASP A 446 -32.17 -26.42 -45.72
C ASP A 446 -32.44 -25.17 -46.57
N ASN A 447 -32.01 -23.99 -46.12
CA ASN A 447 -32.13 -22.71 -46.83
C ASN A 447 -30.93 -22.41 -47.75
N GLY A 448 -29.95 -23.31 -47.85
CA GLY A 448 -28.72 -23.13 -48.62
C GLY A 448 -27.71 -22.17 -48.00
N VAL A 449 -27.93 -21.68 -46.78
CA VAL A 449 -26.94 -20.86 -46.05
C VAL A 449 -26.10 -21.77 -45.16
N ALA A 450 -24.79 -21.52 -45.10
CA ALA A 450 -23.93 -22.15 -44.12
C ALA A 450 -22.94 -21.13 -43.56
N GLU A 451 -22.73 -21.18 -42.25
CA GLU A 451 -21.90 -20.23 -41.52
C GLU A 451 -21.11 -20.92 -40.41
N THR A 452 -19.93 -20.39 -40.10
CA THR A 452 -19.08 -20.80 -38.97
C THR A 452 -18.12 -19.69 -38.62
N ALA A 453 -17.67 -19.62 -37.37
CA ALA A 453 -16.58 -18.74 -36.95
C ALA A 453 -15.59 -19.50 -36.06
N GLU A 454 -14.35 -19.01 -36.02
CA GLU A 454 -13.33 -19.48 -35.08
C GLU A 454 -12.52 -18.28 -34.60
N TYR A 455 -12.25 -18.21 -33.30
CA TYR A 455 -11.29 -17.26 -32.72
C TYR A 455 -10.02 -18.00 -32.34
N PHE A 456 -8.88 -17.41 -32.70
CA PHE A 456 -7.60 -18.06 -32.54
C PHE A 456 -7.09 -17.91 -31.09
N LYS A 457 -6.41 -18.95 -30.61
CA LYS A 457 -5.69 -18.87 -29.33
C LYS A 457 -4.49 -17.93 -29.45
N GLU A 458 -3.68 -18.16 -30.48
CA GLU A 458 -2.59 -17.29 -30.90
C GLU A 458 -3.01 -16.51 -32.15
N PRO A 459 -2.98 -15.17 -32.14
CA PRO A 459 -3.37 -14.37 -33.29
C PRO A 459 -2.31 -14.42 -34.40
N TRP A 460 -2.68 -14.03 -35.63
CA TRP A 460 -1.80 -14.16 -36.80
C TRP A 460 -1.47 -12.82 -37.46
N ASP A 461 -0.25 -12.69 -37.98
CA ASP A 461 0.22 -11.48 -38.68
C ASP A 461 -0.19 -11.43 -40.16
N GLY A 462 -0.66 -12.55 -40.71
CA GLY A 462 -1.07 -12.64 -42.10
C GLY A 462 -1.64 -14.01 -42.47
N MET A 463 -2.31 -14.06 -43.61
CA MET A 463 -3.10 -15.23 -44.01
C MET A 463 -3.41 -15.30 -45.51
N MET A 464 -3.81 -16.49 -45.94
CA MET A 464 -4.38 -16.82 -47.24
C MET A 464 -5.55 -17.78 -47.06
N VAL A 465 -6.58 -17.66 -47.90
CA VAL A 465 -7.79 -18.50 -47.85
C VAL A 465 -7.90 -19.38 -49.08
N ARG A 466 -7.94 -20.70 -48.89
CA ARG A 466 -8.00 -21.69 -49.98
C ARG A 466 -9.26 -22.55 -49.90
N ILE A 467 -9.84 -22.87 -51.05
CA ILE A 467 -10.94 -23.83 -51.21
C ILE A 467 -10.38 -25.14 -51.81
N PRO A 468 -9.91 -26.10 -50.98
CA PRO A 468 -9.14 -27.26 -51.45
C PRO A 468 -9.96 -28.30 -52.21
N ASN A 469 -11.29 -28.34 -52.03
CA ASN A 469 -12.19 -29.36 -52.59
C ASN A 469 -13.17 -28.81 -53.63
N GLY A 470 -13.06 -27.52 -53.96
CA GLY A 470 -14.06 -26.78 -54.75
C GLY A 470 -15.35 -26.51 -53.96
N LEU A 471 -16.20 -25.66 -54.51
CA LEU A 471 -17.49 -25.26 -53.91
C LEU A 471 -18.56 -25.21 -55.01
N ARG A 472 -19.77 -25.71 -54.72
CA ARG A 472 -20.92 -25.68 -55.63
C ARG A 472 -22.11 -24.97 -55.01
N PHE A 473 -22.81 -24.21 -55.83
CA PHE A 473 -24.02 -23.49 -55.44
C PHE A 473 -25.26 -24.06 -56.12
N SER A 474 -26.43 -23.91 -55.49
CA SER A 474 -27.74 -24.27 -56.06
C SER A 474 -28.25 -23.26 -57.10
N GLY A 475 -27.55 -22.11 -57.24
CA GLY A 475 -27.80 -21.00 -58.18
C GLY A 475 -26.67 -19.96 -58.07
N PRO A 476 -26.89 -18.67 -58.40
CA PRO A 476 -25.93 -17.62 -58.06
C PRO A 476 -25.65 -17.61 -56.56
N GLY A 477 -24.38 -17.73 -56.18
CA GLY A 477 -23.97 -17.87 -54.79
C GLY A 477 -22.75 -17.04 -54.44
N GLN A 478 -22.47 -16.96 -53.14
CA GLN A 478 -21.40 -16.15 -52.60
C GLN A 478 -20.74 -16.87 -51.42
N ILE A 479 -19.42 -16.75 -51.32
CA ILE A 479 -18.66 -17.06 -50.11
C ILE A 479 -17.95 -15.80 -49.64
N ASN A 480 -18.09 -15.49 -48.35
CA ASN A 480 -17.36 -14.43 -47.68
C ASN A 480 -16.60 -15.06 -46.51
N VAL A 481 -15.31 -14.76 -46.44
CA VAL A 481 -14.44 -15.10 -45.32
C VAL A 481 -13.90 -13.79 -44.76
N GLU A 482 -14.50 -13.35 -43.66
CA GLU A 482 -14.21 -12.10 -42.99
C GLU A 482 -13.32 -12.34 -41.77
N PHE A 483 -12.39 -11.41 -41.51
CA PHE A 483 -11.43 -11.53 -40.42
C PHE A 483 -11.53 -10.39 -39.43
N ALA A 484 -11.38 -10.70 -38.15
CA ALA A 484 -11.25 -9.72 -37.08
C ALA A 484 -9.78 -9.29 -36.96
N GLU A 485 -9.44 -8.18 -37.60
CA GLU A 485 -8.15 -7.48 -37.42
C GLU A 485 -8.28 -6.50 -36.25
N LEU A 486 -7.73 -6.88 -35.11
CA LEU A 486 -7.92 -6.20 -33.82
C LEU A 486 -6.61 -5.62 -33.31
N LEU A 487 -6.71 -4.55 -32.52
CA LEU A 487 -5.57 -3.97 -31.81
C LEU A 487 -4.85 -5.07 -31.02
N GLU A 488 -3.52 -5.16 -31.16
CA GLU A 488 -2.71 -6.08 -30.38
C GLU A 488 -2.77 -5.67 -28.90
N TYR A 489 -3.59 -6.37 -28.14
CA TYR A 489 -3.94 -5.99 -26.77
C TYR A 489 -4.28 -7.24 -25.96
N LYS A 490 -3.62 -7.38 -24.82
CA LYS A 490 -3.92 -8.42 -23.85
C LYS A 490 -4.84 -7.87 -22.76
N PRO A 491 -5.78 -8.69 -22.25
CA PRO A 491 -6.73 -8.21 -21.25
C PRO A 491 -6.07 -7.71 -19.96
N GLN A 492 -6.76 -6.77 -19.33
CA GLN A 492 -6.47 -6.19 -18.04
C GLN A 492 -7.59 -6.54 -17.04
N VAL A 493 -7.37 -6.24 -15.76
CA VAL A 493 -8.32 -6.59 -14.69
C VAL A 493 -9.69 -5.93 -14.88
N TRP A 494 -9.74 -4.69 -15.38
CA TRP A 494 -11.00 -4.00 -15.68
C TRP A 494 -11.76 -4.63 -16.86
N ASP A 495 -11.06 -5.24 -17.81
CA ASP A 495 -11.70 -5.98 -18.92
C ASP A 495 -12.40 -7.24 -18.40
N ALA A 496 -11.75 -7.94 -17.45
CA ALA A 496 -12.36 -9.08 -16.76
C ALA A 496 -13.58 -8.64 -15.94
N TYR A 497 -13.48 -7.54 -15.19
CA TYR A 497 -14.61 -6.97 -14.45
C TYR A 497 -15.80 -6.68 -15.36
N MET A 498 -15.60 -5.91 -16.44
CA MET A 498 -16.68 -5.50 -17.33
C MET A 498 -17.35 -6.72 -17.97
N LEU A 499 -16.55 -7.69 -18.44
CA LEU A 499 -17.05 -8.94 -19.00
C LEU A 499 -17.89 -9.72 -18.00
N LEU A 500 -17.36 -9.97 -16.79
CA LEU A 500 -18.05 -10.76 -15.77
C LEU A 500 -19.29 -10.05 -15.21
N ARG A 501 -19.22 -8.73 -15.02
CA ARG A 501 -20.34 -7.89 -14.58
C ARG A 501 -21.53 -7.98 -15.54
N LEU A 502 -21.26 -8.00 -16.84
CA LEU A 502 -22.28 -8.07 -17.90
C LEU A 502 -22.76 -9.49 -18.21
N PHE A 503 -21.93 -10.51 -18.06
CA PHE A 503 -22.38 -11.90 -18.15
C PHE A 503 -23.27 -12.29 -16.97
N ALA A 504 -22.91 -11.85 -15.77
CA ALA A 504 -23.56 -12.26 -14.54
C ALA A 504 -24.86 -11.52 -14.27
N THR A 505 -25.06 -10.34 -14.87
CA THR A 505 -26.21 -9.49 -14.54
C THR A 505 -27.53 -10.22 -14.76
N LYS A 506 -28.47 -9.98 -13.83
CA LYS A 506 -29.83 -10.49 -13.93
C LYS A 506 -30.75 -9.56 -14.74
N GLY A 507 -30.32 -8.33 -15.02
CA GLY A 507 -31.01 -7.35 -15.88
C GLY A 507 -32.47 -7.01 -15.52
N GLY A 508 -33.03 -6.05 -16.26
CA GLY A 508 -34.48 -5.75 -16.32
C GLY A 508 -35.11 -4.98 -15.14
N ASP A 509 -36.36 -4.55 -15.34
CA ASP A 509 -37.20 -3.85 -14.35
C ASP A 509 -37.82 -4.81 -13.31
N GLU A 510 -37.36 -6.06 -13.21
CA GLU A 510 -37.95 -7.04 -12.29
C GLU A 510 -37.60 -6.70 -10.83
N ILE A 511 -38.60 -6.12 -10.15
CA ILE A 511 -38.60 -5.76 -8.71
C ILE A 511 -38.53 -7.02 -7.81
N SER A 512 -38.73 -8.23 -8.35
CA SER A 512 -38.83 -9.49 -7.59
C SER A 512 -37.50 -10.11 -7.15
N HIS A 513 -36.35 -9.58 -7.58
CA HIS A 513 -35.02 -10.05 -7.14
C HIS A 513 -34.24 -8.95 -6.41
N SER A 514 -33.74 -9.28 -5.21
CA SER A 514 -33.09 -8.33 -4.29
C SER A 514 -31.61 -8.06 -4.53
N THR A 515 -30.90 -8.76 -5.43
CA THR A 515 -29.49 -8.43 -5.76
C THR A 515 -29.15 -8.71 -7.21
N ASP A 516 -28.39 -7.79 -7.83
CA ASP A 516 -27.71 -8.09 -9.10
C ASP A 516 -26.51 -9.00 -8.79
N ASN A 517 -26.26 -10.00 -9.64
CA ASN A 517 -25.52 -11.20 -9.29
C ASN A 517 -24.13 -10.91 -8.70
N ARG A 518 -23.87 -11.48 -7.51
CA ARG A 518 -22.74 -11.12 -6.65
C ARG A 518 -21.41 -11.74 -7.07
N GLY A 519 -21.38 -12.68 -8.02
CA GLY A 519 -20.17 -13.42 -8.39
C GLY A 519 -19.94 -14.64 -7.49
N ILE A 520 -19.96 -14.45 -6.16
CA ILE A 520 -19.71 -15.54 -5.19
C ILE A 520 -20.64 -16.76 -5.33
N ASP A 521 -21.89 -16.55 -5.74
CA ASP A 521 -22.93 -17.60 -5.87
C ASP A 521 -23.12 -18.10 -7.31
N VAL A 522 -22.24 -17.70 -8.22
CA VAL A 522 -22.32 -18.06 -9.64
C VAL A 522 -21.83 -19.48 -9.84
N SER A 523 -22.72 -20.36 -10.30
CA SER A 523 -22.39 -21.75 -10.60
C SER A 523 -21.97 -22.02 -12.04
N ASN A 524 -22.22 -21.07 -12.94
CA ASN A 524 -21.99 -21.16 -14.38
C ASN A 524 -20.83 -20.25 -14.87
N ALA A 525 -19.87 -19.92 -14.00
CA ALA A 525 -18.69 -19.14 -14.39
C ALA A 525 -17.89 -19.76 -15.57
N PRO A 526 -17.76 -21.10 -15.70
CA PRO A 526 -17.10 -21.72 -16.86
C PRO A 526 -17.85 -21.50 -18.18
N ASP A 527 -19.18 -21.34 -18.13
CA ASP A 527 -19.99 -21.07 -19.31
C ASP A 527 -19.71 -19.67 -19.85
N PHE A 528 -19.50 -18.69 -18.97
CA PHE A 528 -19.14 -17.32 -19.36
C PHE A 528 -17.82 -17.29 -20.13
N TRP A 529 -16.82 -18.03 -19.62
CA TRP A 529 -15.56 -18.22 -20.33
C TRP A 529 -15.77 -18.89 -21.67
N SER A 530 -16.55 -19.98 -21.72
CA SER A 530 -16.82 -20.73 -22.94
C SER A 530 -17.51 -19.89 -24.01
N ILE A 531 -18.49 -19.05 -23.63
CA ILE A 531 -19.18 -18.14 -24.56
C ILE A 531 -18.19 -17.14 -25.12
N TYR A 532 -17.44 -16.45 -24.27
CA TYR A 532 -16.46 -15.47 -24.73
C TYR A 532 -15.38 -16.10 -25.62
N LYS A 533 -14.81 -17.24 -25.21
CA LYS A 533 -13.78 -17.96 -25.96
C LYS A 533 -14.24 -18.42 -27.34
N ASN A 534 -15.48 -18.88 -27.46
CA ASN A 534 -16.01 -19.45 -28.70
C ASN A 534 -16.59 -18.39 -29.65
N TYR A 535 -17.20 -17.33 -29.10
CA TYR A 535 -17.95 -16.35 -29.90
C TYR A 535 -17.30 -14.96 -29.93
N GLY A 536 -16.32 -14.68 -29.06
CA GLY A 536 -15.58 -13.41 -29.05
C GLY A 536 -16.44 -12.20 -28.72
N VAL A 537 -17.53 -12.41 -27.96
CA VAL A 537 -18.51 -11.40 -27.57
C VAL A 537 -18.96 -11.57 -26.13
N ILE A 538 -19.59 -10.53 -25.57
CA ILE A 538 -20.42 -10.63 -24.37
C ILE A 538 -21.87 -10.84 -24.82
N ALA A 539 -22.39 -12.05 -24.62
CA ALA A 539 -23.78 -12.38 -24.91
C ALA A 539 -24.37 -13.05 -23.67
N ASN A 540 -25.10 -12.27 -22.85
CA ASN A 540 -25.68 -12.80 -21.62
C ASN A 540 -27.05 -13.48 -21.88
N PRO A 541 -27.50 -14.38 -20.99
CA PRO A 541 -28.74 -15.14 -21.17
C PRO A 541 -30.05 -14.32 -21.06
N ILE A 542 -29.99 -13.01 -20.85
CA ILE A 542 -31.20 -12.17 -20.69
C ILE A 542 -31.26 -11.09 -21.77
N ALA A 543 -30.16 -10.86 -22.49
CA ALA A 543 -29.96 -9.78 -23.47
C ALA A 543 -30.26 -8.38 -22.88
N ALA A 544 -29.97 -8.19 -21.59
CA ALA A 544 -30.22 -6.95 -20.86
C ALA A 544 -28.97 -6.48 -20.10
N GLY A 545 -28.81 -5.15 -19.99
CA GLY A 545 -27.72 -4.53 -19.23
C GLY A 545 -27.91 -4.63 -17.72
N PRO A 546 -26.98 -4.06 -16.93
CA PRO A 546 -27.10 -3.99 -15.48
C PRO A 546 -28.39 -3.29 -15.04
N LYS A 547 -28.90 -3.68 -13.87
CA LYS A 547 -30.10 -3.10 -13.28
C LYS A 547 -29.91 -1.59 -13.05
N SER A 548 -30.90 -0.78 -13.43
CA SER A 548 -30.85 0.68 -13.21
C SER A 548 -30.71 1.00 -11.73
N GLU A 549 -29.69 1.79 -11.37
CA GLU A 549 -29.47 2.17 -9.99
C GLU A 549 -30.15 3.48 -9.56
N ASN A 550 -30.76 4.22 -10.48
CA ASN A 550 -31.41 5.51 -10.19
C ASN A 550 -32.63 5.41 -9.25
N ASP A 551 -33.27 4.23 -9.16
CA ASP A 551 -34.36 3.90 -8.24
C ASP A 551 -33.99 2.73 -7.29
N SER A 552 -32.69 2.39 -7.19
CA SER A 552 -32.23 1.18 -6.50
C SER A 552 -31.38 1.48 -5.27
N TRP A 553 -31.14 0.41 -4.51
CA TRP A 553 -30.41 0.42 -3.26
C TRP A 553 -28.93 0.10 -3.50
N VAL A 554 -28.02 0.90 -2.96
CA VAL A 554 -26.57 0.72 -3.15
C VAL A 554 -26.08 -0.64 -2.66
N ASN A 555 -26.70 -1.21 -1.63
CA ASN A 555 -26.32 -2.53 -1.14
C ASN A 555 -26.68 -3.66 -2.10
N PHE A 556 -27.47 -3.40 -3.15
CA PHE A 556 -27.78 -4.38 -4.21
C PHE A 556 -26.76 -4.35 -5.34
N ASN A 557 -25.87 -3.34 -5.36
CA ASN A 557 -24.76 -3.29 -6.28
C ASN A 557 -23.68 -4.30 -5.87
N PRO A 558 -23.23 -5.19 -6.77
CA PRO A 558 -22.35 -6.29 -6.40
C PRO A 558 -20.91 -5.86 -6.09
N VAL A 559 -20.44 -4.73 -6.64
CA VAL A 559 -19.11 -4.17 -6.30
C VAL A 559 -19.13 -3.57 -4.90
N PHE A 560 -20.20 -2.84 -4.55
CA PHE A 560 -20.41 -2.37 -3.17
C PHE A 560 -20.49 -3.55 -2.19
N ASP A 561 -21.25 -4.60 -2.52
CA ASP A 561 -21.38 -5.76 -1.65
C ASP A 561 -20.06 -6.54 -1.48
N THR A 562 -19.26 -6.63 -2.55
CA THR A 562 -17.89 -7.18 -2.48
C THR A 562 -17.03 -6.36 -1.51
N ALA A 563 -17.02 -5.03 -1.65
CA ALA A 563 -16.28 -4.14 -0.76
C ALA A 563 -16.77 -4.27 0.70
N ARG A 564 -18.08 -4.41 0.90
CA ARG A 564 -18.70 -4.63 2.21
C ARG A 564 -18.23 -5.93 2.83
N ARG A 565 -18.32 -7.06 2.12
CA ARG A 565 -17.87 -8.38 2.61
C ARG A 565 -16.38 -8.39 2.92
N LEU A 566 -15.55 -7.85 2.04
CA LEU A 566 -14.11 -7.81 2.24
C LEU A 566 -13.72 -6.93 3.44
N SER A 567 -14.34 -5.75 3.59
CA SER A 567 -14.12 -4.91 4.78
C SER A 567 -14.55 -5.63 6.06
N ARG A 568 -15.66 -6.38 6.03
CA ARG A 568 -16.17 -7.18 7.15
C ARG A 568 -15.26 -8.33 7.54
N GLU A 569 -14.45 -8.85 6.60
CA GLU A 569 -13.45 -9.88 6.90
C GLU A 569 -12.14 -9.32 7.48
N MET A 570 -11.91 -8.01 7.38
CA MET A 570 -10.64 -7.38 7.78
C MET A 570 -10.79 -6.47 9.00
N VAL A 571 -11.88 -5.73 9.12
CA VAL A 571 -12.06 -4.65 10.10
C VAL A 571 -13.48 -4.63 10.67
N HIS A 572 -13.60 -4.37 11.97
CA HIS A 572 -14.85 -3.93 12.59
C HIS A 572 -14.62 -2.69 13.44
N ILE A 573 -15.58 -1.76 13.41
CA ILE A 573 -15.58 -0.59 14.30
C ILE A 573 -16.87 -0.62 15.10
N ILE A 574 -16.75 -0.83 16.41
CA ILE A 574 -17.88 -1.00 17.32
C ILE A 574 -18.04 0.26 18.17
N PRO A 575 -19.19 0.95 18.11
CA PRO A 575 -19.40 2.16 18.87
C PRO A 575 -19.79 1.84 20.32
N ARG A 576 -19.69 2.83 21.21
CA ARG A 576 -19.97 2.68 22.64
C ARG A 576 -21.36 2.13 22.99
N ARG A 577 -22.35 2.29 22.11
CA ARG A 577 -23.75 1.90 22.37
C ARG A 577 -23.92 0.39 22.48
N GLN A 578 -22.97 -0.37 21.95
CA GLN A 578 -22.96 -1.83 21.94
C GLN A 578 -22.21 -2.37 23.14
N PHE A 579 -21.33 -1.57 23.76
CA PHE A 579 -20.55 -1.97 24.92
C PHE A 579 -21.43 -2.04 26.18
N LEU A 580 -21.35 -3.17 26.89
CA LEU A 580 -22.18 -3.48 28.06
C LEU A 580 -21.39 -3.51 29.37
N SER A 581 -20.26 -4.21 29.40
CA SER A 581 -19.47 -4.34 30.63
C SER A 581 -17.99 -4.60 30.34
N TYR A 582 -17.17 -4.25 31.33
CA TYR A 582 -15.74 -4.55 31.39
C TYR A 582 -15.41 -5.19 32.74
N GLU A 583 -14.55 -6.20 32.68
CA GLU A 583 -14.13 -7.00 33.83
C GLU A 583 -12.63 -7.27 33.70
N VAL A 584 -11.93 -7.31 34.83
CA VAL A 584 -10.54 -7.76 34.89
C VAL A 584 -10.45 -8.94 35.85
N THR A 585 -10.13 -10.11 35.30
CA THR A 585 -10.02 -11.36 36.07
C THR A 585 -8.77 -12.11 35.60
N GLY A 586 -7.92 -12.52 36.54
CA GLY A 586 -6.69 -13.27 36.23
C GLY A 586 -5.69 -12.48 35.36
N GLY A 587 -5.67 -11.16 35.47
CA GLY A 587 -4.80 -10.29 34.67
C GLY A 587 -5.23 -10.09 33.21
N LYS A 588 -6.45 -10.53 32.85
CA LYS A 588 -7.02 -10.38 31.50
C LYS A 588 -8.20 -9.43 31.50
N SER A 589 -8.29 -8.63 30.45
CA SER A 589 -9.47 -7.81 30.17
C SER A 589 -10.55 -8.65 29.51
N ILE A 590 -11.78 -8.51 29.99
CA ILE A 590 -12.97 -9.17 29.45
C ILE A 590 -13.99 -8.07 29.17
N VAL A 591 -14.52 -8.05 27.94
CA VAL A 591 -15.54 -7.09 27.50
C VAL A 591 -16.75 -7.84 26.97
N ARG A 592 -17.93 -7.26 27.19
CA ARG A 592 -19.19 -7.81 26.68
C ARG A 592 -19.91 -6.78 25.82
N PHE A 593 -20.45 -7.24 24.70
CA PHE A 593 -21.13 -6.40 23.72
C PHE A 593 -22.50 -6.97 23.35
N LYS A 594 -23.45 -6.10 23.04
CA LYS A 594 -24.62 -6.47 22.25
C LYS A 594 -24.16 -6.86 20.85
N ARG A 595 -24.60 -8.04 20.38
CA ARG A 595 -24.19 -8.57 19.08
C ARG A 595 -24.67 -7.71 17.90
N TYR A 596 -25.92 -7.28 17.95
CA TYR A 596 -26.60 -6.67 16.82
C TYR A 596 -26.53 -5.15 16.84
N ALA A 597 -26.57 -4.53 15.66
CA ALA A 597 -26.59 -3.09 15.49
C ALA A 597 -27.76 -2.43 16.25
N PHE A 598 -27.51 -1.23 16.77
CA PHE A 598 -28.47 -0.51 17.60
C PHE A 598 -29.74 -0.20 16.81
N GLY A 599 -30.89 -0.65 17.30
CA GLY A 599 -32.18 -0.47 16.62
C GLY A 599 -32.45 -1.49 15.50
N MET A 600 -31.53 -2.41 15.23
CA MET A 600 -31.60 -3.40 14.14
C MET A 600 -31.51 -4.86 14.65
N GLN A 601 -31.91 -5.08 15.90
CA GLN A 601 -31.84 -6.40 16.55
C GLN A 601 -32.81 -7.43 15.95
N ASN A 602 -33.95 -7.00 15.40
CA ASN A 602 -34.94 -7.92 14.81
C ASN A 602 -34.45 -8.46 13.44
N GLU A 603 -33.69 -7.63 12.74
CA GLU A 603 -33.08 -7.88 11.43
C GLU A 603 -31.76 -8.66 11.56
N LYS A 604 -31.27 -8.84 12.80
CA LYS A 604 -30.03 -9.54 13.14
C LYS A 604 -28.82 -9.04 12.34
N VAL A 605 -28.67 -7.71 12.28
CA VAL A 605 -27.51 -7.05 11.68
C VAL A 605 -26.30 -7.26 12.58
N ASP A 606 -25.48 -8.26 12.28
CA ASP A 606 -24.38 -8.74 13.12
C ASP A 606 -23.11 -7.90 12.95
N LEU A 607 -22.68 -7.24 14.04
CA LEU A 607 -21.47 -6.42 14.06
C LEU A 607 -20.19 -7.20 14.39
N PHE A 608 -20.32 -8.48 14.74
CA PHE A 608 -19.20 -9.34 15.13
C PHE A 608 -19.04 -10.52 14.17
N TRP A 609 -19.53 -10.39 12.94
CA TRP A 609 -19.45 -11.43 11.91
C TRP A 609 -18.00 -11.88 11.68
N GLY A 610 -17.71 -13.17 11.85
CA GLY A 610 -16.38 -13.71 11.67
C GLY A 610 -15.41 -13.48 12.84
N LEU A 611 -15.68 -12.52 13.73
CA LEU A 611 -14.97 -12.36 15.00
C LEU A 611 -15.58 -13.27 16.08
N ALA A 612 -16.90 -13.22 16.26
CA ALA A 612 -17.65 -14.09 17.15
C ALA A 612 -18.15 -15.35 16.39
N PRO A 613 -18.52 -16.43 17.11
CA PRO A 613 -19.17 -17.59 16.52
C PRO A 613 -20.41 -17.19 15.69
N ALA A 614 -20.61 -17.86 14.56
CA ALA A 614 -21.75 -17.60 13.69
C ALA A 614 -23.08 -17.72 14.45
N HIS A 615 -24.02 -16.82 14.14
CA HIS A 615 -25.38 -16.87 14.71
C HIS A 615 -26.19 -18.06 14.18
N GLN A 616 -25.83 -18.56 12.99
CA GLN A 616 -26.52 -19.67 12.36
C GLN A 616 -26.09 -20.99 13.02
N ALA A 617 -27.08 -21.83 13.37
CA ALA A 617 -26.83 -23.17 13.86
C ALA A 617 -26.25 -24.04 12.74
N LEU A 618 -25.35 -24.96 13.10
CA LEU A 618 -24.82 -25.94 12.15
C LEU A 618 -25.86 -27.01 11.83
N THR A 619 -25.72 -27.60 10.65
CA THR A 619 -26.42 -28.80 10.18
C THR A 619 -25.48 -30.01 10.19
N SER A 620 -26.04 -31.23 10.24
CA SER A 620 -25.22 -32.45 10.19
C SER A 620 -24.44 -32.51 8.87
N GLY A 621 -23.15 -32.84 8.96
CA GLY A 621 -22.21 -32.82 7.83
C GLY A 621 -21.28 -31.61 7.84
N GLU A 622 -21.52 -30.61 8.69
CA GLU A 622 -20.72 -29.36 8.74
C GLU A 622 -19.68 -29.34 9.88
N LEU A 623 -19.50 -30.43 10.64
CA LEU A 623 -18.47 -30.45 11.69
C LEU A 623 -17.06 -30.54 11.08
N MET A 624 -16.13 -29.77 11.67
CA MET A 624 -14.72 -29.78 11.34
C MET A 624 -13.94 -30.52 12.42
N GLU A 625 -13.10 -31.47 12.02
CA GLU A 625 -12.25 -32.23 12.95
C GLU A 625 -11.38 -31.30 13.80
N GLY A 626 -11.40 -31.48 15.13
CA GLY A 626 -10.65 -30.68 16.08
C GLY A 626 -11.36 -29.40 16.55
N GLU A 627 -12.47 -29.00 15.91
CA GLU A 627 -13.28 -27.86 16.34
C GLU A 627 -14.14 -28.19 17.56
N THR A 628 -14.34 -27.22 18.45
CA THR A 628 -15.18 -27.39 19.63
C THR A 628 -16.55 -26.76 19.45
N TYR A 629 -17.59 -27.55 19.70
CA TYR A 629 -18.98 -27.15 19.54
C TYR A 629 -19.71 -27.11 20.87
N ILE A 630 -20.74 -26.26 20.97
CA ILE A 630 -21.59 -26.11 22.14
C ILE A 630 -23.05 -26.34 21.77
N VAL A 631 -23.76 -27.11 22.61
CA VAL A 631 -25.19 -27.37 22.45
C VAL A 631 -25.99 -26.25 23.11
N ARG A 632 -26.98 -25.70 22.41
CA ARG A 632 -27.96 -24.76 22.95
C ARG A 632 -29.36 -25.36 22.79
N ALA A 633 -30.06 -25.51 23.90
CA ALA A 633 -31.40 -26.11 23.95
C ALA A 633 -32.14 -25.71 25.23
N THR A 634 -33.48 -25.75 25.23
CA THR A 634 -34.27 -25.68 26.47
C THR A 634 -34.37 -27.06 27.12
N SER A 635 -34.57 -28.10 26.30
CA SER A 635 -34.77 -29.48 26.79
C SER A 635 -34.27 -30.60 25.86
N GLY A 636 -33.93 -30.28 24.61
CA GLY A 636 -33.35 -31.21 23.64
C GLY A 636 -31.89 -31.59 23.92
N TYR A 637 -31.34 -32.46 23.06
CA TYR A 637 -29.94 -32.87 23.10
C TYR A 637 -29.38 -33.17 21.70
N ILE A 638 -28.06 -33.14 21.57
CA ILE A 638 -27.32 -33.58 20.37
C ILE A 638 -26.64 -34.91 20.67
N VAL A 639 -26.75 -35.90 19.78
CA VAL A 639 -25.96 -37.14 19.85
C VAL A 639 -24.81 -37.07 18.88
N TYR A 640 -23.58 -37.18 19.39
CA TYR A 640 -22.36 -37.23 18.60
C TYR A 640 -21.50 -38.42 19.05
N GLN A 641 -21.09 -39.27 18.10
CA GLN A 641 -20.34 -40.51 18.36
C GLN A 641 -20.94 -41.41 19.46
N GLY A 642 -22.28 -41.45 19.55
CA GLY A 642 -23.01 -42.25 20.53
C GLY A 642 -23.16 -41.64 21.93
N ALA A 643 -22.58 -40.47 22.20
CA ALA A 643 -22.76 -39.71 23.44
C ALA A 643 -23.79 -38.58 23.25
N ALA A 644 -24.66 -38.38 24.23
CA ALA A 644 -25.66 -37.31 24.23
C ALA A 644 -25.16 -36.09 25.01
N TYR A 645 -25.27 -34.91 24.40
CA TYR A 645 -24.87 -33.62 24.94
C TYR A 645 -26.10 -32.71 25.09
N VAL A 646 -26.33 -32.19 26.29
CA VAL A 646 -27.46 -31.29 26.62
C VAL A 646 -27.02 -29.82 26.63
N ASN A 647 -27.95 -28.91 26.90
CA ASN A 647 -27.69 -27.46 26.93
C ASN A 647 -26.40 -27.09 27.68
N GLU A 648 -25.61 -26.22 27.06
CA GLU A 648 -24.30 -25.70 27.51
C GLU A 648 -23.16 -26.72 27.60
N GLN A 649 -23.43 -28.01 27.34
CA GLN A 649 -22.36 -28.98 27.17
C GLN A 649 -21.67 -28.78 25.82
N SER A 650 -20.39 -29.10 25.80
CA SER A 650 -19.54 -28.99 24.61
C SER A 650 -18.80 -30.28 24.32
N PHE A 651 -18.43 -30.48 23.06
CA PHE A 651 -17.57 -31.57 22.61
C PHE A 651 -16.67 -31.09 21.49
N THR A 652 -15.54 -31.77 21.31
CA THR A 652 -14.62 -31.55 20.19
C THR A 652 -14.92 -32.58 19.12
N ALA A 653 -15.15 -32.15 17.88
CA ALA A 653 -15.40 -33.05 16.77
C ALA A 653 -14.14 -33.85 16.42
N GLY A 654 -14.36 -35.10 16.02
CA GLY A 654 -13.35 -35.99 15.45
C GLY A 654 -13.54 -36.06 13.93
N ALA A 655 -13.08 -37.13 13.28
CA ALA A 655 -13.17 -37.26 11.82
C ALA A 655 -14.62 -37.41 11.27
N SER A 656 -15.62 -37.62 12.13
CA SER A 656 -17.02 -37.72 11.69
C SER A 656 -17.66 -36.34 11.67
N ALA A 657 -18.23 -35.98 10.52
CA ALA A 657 -18.91 -34.70 10.34
C ALA A 657 -20.38 -34.71 10.80
N ASP A 658 -20.92 -35.88 11.16
CA ASP A 658 -22.34 -36.10 11.39
C ASP A 658 -22.73 -36.09 12.88
N PHE A 659 -23.92 -35.56 13.17
CA PHE A 659 -24.56 -35.61 14.48
C PHE A 659 -26.07 -35.75 14.35
N GLN A 660 -26.74 -36.17 15.43
CA GLN A 660 -28.21 -36.30 15.46
C GLN A 660 -28.82 -35.26 16.40
N GLU A 661 -29.77 -34.49 15.88
CA GLU A 661 -30.57 -33.55 16.67
C GLU A 661 -31.79 -34.23 17.31
N SER A 662 -32.11 -33.87 18.55
CA SER A 662 -33.33 -34.28 19.24
C SER A 662 -33.99 -33.08 19.94
N GLY A 663 -35.29 -32.91 19.73
CA GLY A 663 -36.06 -31.81 20.32
C GLY A 663 -35.71 -30.45 19.72
N ASP A 664 -35.47 -29.45 20.58
CA ASP A 664 -35.13 -28.07 20.23
C ASP A 664 -33.63 -27.79 20.21
N ALA A 665 -32.79 -28.82 20.32
CA ALA A 665 -31.34 -28.64 20.39
C ALA A 665 -30.74 -28.15 19.07
N LYS A 666 -29.86 -27.17 19.19
CA LYS A 666 -29.06 -26.61 18.09
C LYS A 666 -27.59 -26.58 18.48
N LEU A 667 -26.74 -26.79 17.49
CA LEU A 667 -25.29 -26.86 17.66
C LEU A 667 -24.63 -25.61 17.07
N TYR A 668 -23.66 -25.06 17.80
CA TYR A 668 -22.91 -23.87 17.40
C TYR A 668 -21.42 -24.09 17.62
N VAL A 669 -20.57 -23.40 16.84
CA VAL A 669 -19.16 -23.27 17.17
C VAL A 669 -19.06 -22.58 18.54
N ARG A 670 -18.20 -23.10 19.42
CA ARG A 670 -18.08 -22.57 20.78
C ARG A 670 -17.34 -21.24 20.84
N ASP A 671 -16.23 -21.13 20.11
CA ASP A 671 -15.33 -19.98 20.14
C ASP A 671 -15.06 -19.47 18.72
N GLY A 672 -15.19 -18.16 18.51
CA GLY A 672 -14.91 -17.53 17.22
C GLY A 672 -13.41 -17.49 16.92
N ILE A 673 -12.56 -17.47 17.96
CA ILE A 673 -11.11 -17.33 17.81
C ILE A 673 -10.46 -18.71 17.65
N ARG A 674 -9.70 -18.87 16.58
CA ARG A 674 -8.88 -20.06 16.31
C ARG A 674 -7.41 -19.69 16.33
N ARG A 675 -6.69 -20.13 17.37
CA ARG A 675 -5.27 -19.83 17.55
C ARG A 675 -4.33 -20.74 16.77
N SER A 676 -4.82 -21.91 16.39
CA SER A 676 -4.11 -22.87 15.56
C SER A 676 -5.05 -23.29 14.44
N ALA A 677 -4.51 -23.41 13.23
CA ALA A 677 -5.27 -23.94 12.11
C ALA A 677 -5.57 -25.42 12.37
N ILE A 678 -6.85 -25.78 12.26
CA ILE A 678 -7.30 -27.18 12.23
C ILE A 678 -7.25 -27.68 10.78
N LYS A 679 -7.32 -29.00 10.57
CA LYS A 679 -7.35 -29.60 9.22
C LYS A 679 -8.35 -28.88 8.32
N ARG A 680 -7.94 -28.59 7.09
CA ARG A 680 -8.70 -27.85 6.07
C ARG A 680 -9.06 -26.41 6.42
N GLY A 681 -8.63 -25.92 7.58
CA GLY A 681 -8.96 -24.61 8.12
C GLY A 681 -7.78 -23.65 8.15
N ALA A 682 -8.06 -22.48 8.68
CA ALA A 682 -7.07 -21.45 8.96
C ALA A 682 -7.32 -20.87 10.36
N THR A 683 -6.34 -20.15 10.89
CA THR A 683 -6.50 -19.38 12.12
C THR A 683 -7.51 -18.25 11.93
N ASN A 684 -8.08 -17.80 13.04
CA ASN A 684 -8.90 -16.62 13.09
C ASN A 684 -8.53 -15.86 14.35
N GLN A 685 -7.73 -14.82 14.17
CA GLN A 685 -7.17 -14.02 15.25
C GLN A 685 -7.42 -12.55 14.96
N TRP A 686 -7.67 -11.78 16.01
CA TRP A 686 -8.03 -10.37 15.90
C TRP A 686 -7.24 -9.57 16.94
N VAL A 687 -6.84 -8.37 16.54
CA VAL A 687 -6.28 -7.36 17.45
C VAL A 687 -7.25 -6.19 17.58
N CYS A 688 -7.21 -5.49 18.71
CA CYS A 688 -8.13 -4.41 19.04
C CYS A 688 -7.35 -3.19 19.55
N PHE A 689 -7.75 -1.99 19.15
CA PHE A 689 -7.32 -0.75 19.80
C PHE A 689 -8.53 0.15 20.02
N LEU A 690 -8.39 1.12 20.92
CA LEU A 690 -9.48 2.01 21.32
C LEU A 690 -9.23 3.45 20.86
N GLN A 691 -10.32 4.15 20.57
CA GLN A 691 -10.36 5.61 20.57
C GLN A 691 -11.39 6.04 21.61
N THR A 692 -11.05 7.02 22.44
CA THR A 692 -11.98 7.55 23.44
C THR A 692 -12.29 9.02 23.16
N HIS A 693 -13.53 9.40 23.43
CA HIS A 693 -13.98 10.77 23.26
C HIS A 693 -14.38 11.38 24.60
N ARG A 694 -14.10 12.67 24.72
CA ARG A 694 -14.66 13.54 25.75
C ARG A 694 -16.11 13.86 25.44
N PHE A 695 -16.87 14.26 26.44
CA PHE A 695 -18.29 14.58 26.26
C PHE A 695 -18.85 15.52 27.32
N THR A 696 -20.06 16.02 27.12
CA THR A 696 -20.87 16.67 28.18
C THR A 696 -22.33 16.22 28.13
N PHE A 697 -23.06 16.46 29.22
CA PHE A 697 -24.51 16.21 29.30
C PHE A 697 -25.36 17.39 28.82
N SER A 698 -24.73 18.54 28.58
CA SER A 698 -25.44 19.74 28.15
C SER A 698 -25.98 19.56 26.72
N ASN A 699 -27.30 19.62 26.56
CA ASN A 699 -27.96 19.51 25.25
C ASN A 699 -27.63 20.66 24.30
N THR A 700 -27.12 21.79 24.82
CA THR A 700 -26.72 22.95 24.02
C THR A 700 -25.23 22.95 23.69
N SER A 701 -24.47 21.99 24.20
CA SER A 701 -23.04 21.90 23.93
C SER A 701 -22.77 21.21 22.60
N LEU A 702 -21.68 21.61 21.95
CA LEU A 702 -21.11 20.88 20.82
C LEU A 702 -20.47 19.55 21.24
N TRP A 703 -20.11 19.38 22.51
CA TRP A 703 -19.48 18.17 23.05
C TRP A 703 -20.46 17.12 23.54
N LYS A 704 -21.77 17.30 23.35
CA LYS A 704 -22.74 16.26 23.69
C LYS A 704 -22.46 14.99 22.88
N ALA A 705 -22.79 13.84 23.46
CA ALA A 705 -22.38 12.55 22.90
C ALA A 705 -22.87 12.37 21.45
N ASP A 706 -24.11 12.74 21.12
CA ASP A 706 -24.68 12.63 19.78
C ASP A 706 -24.10 13.60 18.74
N ALA A 707 -23.56 14.76 19.15
CA ALA A 707 -22.98 15.74 18.22
C ALA A 707 -21.46 15.60 18.02
N TYR A 708 -20.76 15.02 19.00
CA TYR A 708 -19.30 14.88 18.96
C TYR A 708 -18.87 13.42 19.07
N GLY A 709 -19.08 12.80 20.22
CA GLY A 709 -18.52 11.49 20.55
C GLY A 709 -19.06 10.33 19.71
N ASP A 710 -20.31 10.41 19.26
CA ASP A 710 -20.96 9.44 18.36
C ASP A 710 -20.85 9.89 16.89
N TYR A 711 -20.51 11.15 16.62
CA TYR A 711 -20.35 11.65 15.26
C TYR A 711 -18.95 11.33 14.72
N TYR A 712 -17.91 11.67 15.47
CA TYR A 712 -16.52 11.36 15.11
C TYR A 712 -16.17 9.95 15.56
N THR A 713 -15.72 9.13 14.61
CA THR A 713 -15.24 7.77 14.91
C THR A 713 -13.79 7.78 15.40
N TRP A 714 -13.00 8.75 14.93
CA TRP A 714 -11.58 8.86 15.19
C TRP A 714 -11.29 10.09 16.05
N ASN A 715 -10.50 9.91 17.10
CA ASN A 715 -10.03 11.00 17.93
C ASN A 715 -8.81 10.55 18.76
N ASN A 716 -7.64 11.01 18.36
CA ASN A 716 -6.47 10.88 19.19
C ASN A 716 -6.53 11.93 20.32
N ARG A 717 -6.97 11.48 21.51
CA ARG A 717 -7.08 12.32 22.73
C ARG A 717 -5.80 13.10 23.06
N CYS A 718 -4.62 12.60 22.68
CA CYS A 718 -3.34 13.25 22.94
C CYS A 718 -3.11 14.50 22.07
N HIS A 719 -3.92 14.69 21.03
CA HIS A 719 -3.92 15.88 20.19
C HIS A 719 -5.17 16.74 20.37
N PHE A 720 -6.22 16.23 21.01
CA PHE A 720 -7.48 16.94 21.21
C PHE A 720 -7.25 18.28 21.92
N HIS A 721 -7.63 19.39 21.27
CA HIS A 721 -7.32 20.77 21.70
C HIS A 721 -5.86 21.01 22.13
N SER A 722 -4.87 20.35 21.50
CA SER A 722 -3.46 20.58 21.81
C SER A 722 -3.05 22.02 21.50
N GLY A 723 -2.47 22.71 22.49
CA GLY A 723 -1.95 24.07 22.35
C GLY A 723 -0.48 24.12 21.90
N SER A 724 0.21 22.98 21.91
CA SER A 724 1.62 22.86 21.51
C SER A 724 1.82 22.35 20.07
N ALA A 725 0.78 21.81 19.44
CA ALA A 725 0.81 21.29 18.07
C ALA A 725 0.63 22.41 17.01
N ASN A 726 1.56 23.35 16.95
CA ASN A 726 1.45 24.55 16.09
C ASN A 726 1.91 24.38 14.64
N HIS A 727 2.44 23.20 14.27
CA HIS A 727 2.92 22.95 12.91
C HIS A 727 1.76 22.82 11.92
N THR A 728 1.67 23.75 10.95
CA THR A 728 0.53 23.87 10.02
C THR A 728 0.36 22.64 9.12
N GLY A 729 1.47 22.06 8.65
CA GLY A 729 1.45 20.86 7.83
C GLY A 729 0.91 19.64 8.58
N PHE A 730 1.27 19.51 9.87
CA PHE A 730 0.78 18.42 10.71
C PHE A 730 -0.71 18.58 10.98
N ARG A 731 -1.15 19.80 11.34
CA ARG A 731 -2.57 20.11 11.55
C ARG A 731 -3.43 19.78 10.35
N ARG A 732 -2.98 20.13 9.13
CA ARG A 732 -3.70 19.84 7.88
C ARG A 732 -3.81 18.33 7.62
N HIS A 733 -2.84 17.54 8.03
CA HIS A 733 -2.84 16.11 7.83
C HIS A 733 -3.84 15.40 8.75
N VAL A 734 -3.85 15.76 10.03
CA VAL A 734 -4.64 15.06 11.07
C VAL A 734 -6.07 15.58 11.22
N ASN A 735 -6.38 16.81 10.80
CA ASN A 735 -7.75 17.34 10.89
C ASN A 735 -8.53 17.12 9.59
N TYR A 736 -9.81 16.75 9.73
CA TYR A 736 -10.76 16.72 8.63
C TYR A 736 -11.13 18.16 8.21
N ASN A 737 -10.68 18.58 7.03
CA ASN A 737 -10.62 20.00 6.64
C ASN A 737 -11.79 20.47 5.76
N HIS A 738 -12.99 20.55 6.32
CA HIS A 738 -14.14 21.22 5.71
C HIS A 738 -14.89 22.09 6.72
N SER A 739 -15.33 23.29 6.33
CA SER A 739 -16.44 24.00 6.99
C SER A 739 -17.64 24.08 6.07
N VAL A 740 -18.79 24.29 6.70
CA VAL A 740 -20.04 24.64 6.05
C VAL A 740 -20.27 26.11 6.40
N SER A 741 -20.33 27.00 5.40
CA SER A 741 -20.77 28.37 5.61
C SER A 741 -22.24 28.49 5.22
N LEU A 742 -23.04 29.06 6.12
CA LEU A 742 -24.36 29.61 5.82
C LEU A 742 -24.15 31.12 5.68
N GLU A 743 -23.94 31.62 4.47
CA GLU A 743 -24.09 33.06 4.24
C GLU A 743 -25.59 33.39 4.33
N GLU A 744 -25.95 34.34 5.18
CA GLU A 744 -27.34 34.75 5.44
C GLU A 744 -28.09 35.27 4.20
N SER A 745 -27.41 35.49 3.06
CA SER A 745 -28.00 36.12 1.88
C SER A 745 -28.33 35.20 0.70
N GLU A 746 -27.86 33.96 0.65
CA GLU A 746 -28.16 33.03 -0.45
C GLU A 746 -28.44 31.63 0.10
N SER A 747 -29.63 31.09 -0.18
CA SER A 747 -30.14 29.81 0.32
C SER A 747 -29.43 28.56 -0.25
N THR A 748 -28.12 28.63 -0.49
CA THR A 748 -27.29 27.54 -1.02
C THR A 748 -26.09 27.28 -0.12
N ILE A 749 -25.98 26.06 0.40
CA ILE A 749 -24.80 25.58 1.12
C ILE A 749 -23.62 25.54 0.15
N ARG A 750 -22.66 26.47 0.27
CA ARG A 750 -21.37 26.37 -0.41
C ARG A 750 -20.33 25.78 0.54
N ARG A 751 -19.69 24.69 0.13
CA ARG A 751 -18.52 24.12 0.82
C ARG A 751 -17.33 25.04 0.56
N TYR A 752 -16.80 25.68 1.60
CA TYR A 752 -15.54 26.40 1.52
C TYR A 752 -14.43 25.57 2.16
N LEU A 753 -13.24 25.59 1.54
CA LEU A 753 -12.02 25.25 2.25
C LEU A 753 -11.86 26.25 3.39
N ASN A 754 -11.75 25.78 4.62
CA ASN A 754 -11.29 26.64 5.69
C ASN A 754 -9.91 27.17 5.32
N HIS A 755 -9.77 28.49 5.26
CA HIS A 755 -8.45 29.11 5.19
C HIS A 755 -7.60 28.54 6.34
N PRO A 756 -6.28 28.30 6.17
CA PRO A 756 -5.43 27.67 7.19
C PRO A 756 -5.43 28.33 8.58
N ARG A 757 -6.02 29.53 8.70
CA ARG A 757 -6.22 30.28 9.95
C ARG A 757 -7.61 30.07 10.61
N VAL A 758 -8.56 29.43 9.92
CA VAL A 758 -9.97 29.25 10.37
C VAL A 758 -10.13 27.99 11.22
N GLN A 759 -9.33 26.94 11.01
CA GLN A 759 -9.20 25.84 11.99
C GLN A 759 -8.05 26.15 12.95
N ALA A 760 -8.36 26.88 14.02
CA ALA A 760 -7.41 27.13 15.09
C ALA A 760 -7.24 25.92 16.03
N GLU A 761 -8.19 24.99 16.08
CA GLU A 761 -8.32 23.97 17.13
C GLU A 761 -8.39 22.52 16.59
N TYR A 762 -7.79 21.58 17.34
CA TYR A 762 -7.84 20.14 17.07
C TYR A 762 -9.10 19.52 17.68
N VAL A 763 -10.20 19.54 16.93
CA VAL A 763 -11.51 19.07 17.42
C VAL A 763 -11.61 17.54 17.37
N ALA A 764 -11.14 16.89 16.31
CA ALA A 764 -11.13 15.43 16.18
C ALA A 764 -9.88 14.98 15.40
N PRO A 765 -8.68 15.07 16.01
CA PRO A 765 -7.42 14.74 15.35
C PRO A 765 -7.33 13.24 15.01
N GLU A 766 -7.28 12.94 13.72
CA GLU A 766 -7.09 11.61 13.16
C GLU A 766 -5.59 11.31 13.04
N ALA A 767 -4.98 10.89 14.15
CA ALA A 767 -3.57 10.55 14.20
C ALA A 767 -3.32 9.19 14.90
N PRO A 768 -2.50 8.31 14.32
CA PRO A 768 -2.01 7.14 15.02
C PRO A 768 -1.09 7.53 16.18
N THR A 769 -0.79 6.57 17.06
CA THR A 769 -0.02 6.83 18.27
C THR A 769 1.44 7.19 18.00
N GLY A 770 2.04 6.69 16.91
CA GLY A 770 3.39 7.08 16.48
C GLY A 770 3.55 8.58 16.19
N TYR A 771 2.45 9.32 16.01
CA TYR A 771 2.44 10.75 15.75
C TYR A 771 2.13 11.60 17.00
N ASN A 772 2.07 11.02 18.19
CA ASN A 772 1.78 11.76 19.44
C ASN A 772 2.76 12.92 19.71
N TYR A 773 3.99 12.83 19.18
CA TYR A 773 5.04 13.84 19.35
C TYR A 773 5.62 14.37 18.02
N ALA A 774 4.89 14.18 16.92
CA ALA A 774 5.33 14.61 15.59
C ALA A 774 5.51 16.15 15.51
N HIS A 775 6.57 16.59 14.83
CA HIS A 775 6.91 18.02 14.71
C HIS A 775 6.99 18.77 16.06
N GLY A 776 7.35 18.08 17.14
CA GLY A 776 7.44 18.65 18.48
C GLY A 776 6.07 18.97 19.12
N SER A 777 4.97 18.45 18.56
CA SER A 777 3.69 18.43 19.24
C SER A 777 3.84 17.76 20.60
N ASN A 778 3.20 18.27 21.64
CA ASN A 778 3.30 17.67 22.97
C ASN A 778 4.72 17.51 23.52
N ASN A 779 5.66 18.37 23.10
CA ASN A 779 6.96 18.48 23.77
C ASN A 779 6.92 19.51 24.91
N ALA A 780 6.18 20.61 24.72
CA ALA A 780 6.11 21.70 25.67
C ALA A 780 4.94 21.50 26.66
N GLY A 781 5.24 21.56 27.96
CA GLY A 781 4.23 21.42 29.02
C GLY A 781 3.83 19.97 29.32
N SER A 782 4.63 19.01 28.86
CA SER A 782 4.43 17.57 29.10
C SER A 782 4.97 17.17 30.47
N SER A 783 4.26 16.25 31.13
CA SER A 783 4.66 15.65 32.40
C SER A 783 4.88 14.14 32.22
N GLU A 784 5.43 13.48 33.24
CA GLU A 784 5.60 12.03 33.23
C GLU A 784 4.26 11.30 33.04
N GLU A 785 3.21 11.79 33.70
CA GLU A 785 1.84 11.29 33.60
C GLU A 785 1.29 11.43 32.17
N PHE A 786 1.63 12.52 31.47
CA PHE A 786 1.27 12.70 30.06
C PHE A 786 1.97 11.66 29.18
N PHE A 787 3.26 11.43 29.39
CA PHE A 787 4.01 10.43 28.64
C PHE A 787 3.44 9.02 28.84
N LYS A 788 3.14 8.64 30.08
CA LYS A 788 2.48 7.37 30.40
C LYS A 788 1.11 7.24 29.71
N SER A 789 0.32 8.33 29.62
CA SER A 789 -0.97 8.31 28.92
C SER A 789 -0.86 8.23 27.40
N CYS A 790 0.11 8.92 26.82
CA CYS A 790 0.21 9.22 25.40
C CYS A 790 1.45 8.54 24.78
N LEU A 791 1.44 7.20 24.80
CA LEU A 791 2.53 6.37 24.28
C LEU A 791 2.64 6.47 22.76
N VAL A 792 3.85 6.36 22.20
CA VAL A 792 4.05 6.10 20.76
C VAL A 792 3.99 4.61 20.46
N TYR A 793 3.43 4.23 19.30
CA TYR A 793 3.31 2.83 18.87
C TYR A 793 2.71 1.92 19.93
N GLN A 794 1.60 2.33 20.54
CA GLN A 794 0.89 1.51 21.51
C GLN A 794 0.46 0.19 20.85
N PRO A 795 0.92 -0.98 21.34
CA PRO A 795 0.56 -2.26 20.74
C PRO A 795 -0.96 -2.50 20.85
N PRO A 796 -1.62 -3.02 19.81
CA PRO A 796 -3.02 -3.38 19.90
C PRO A 796 -3.20 -4.64 20.77
N TYR A 797 -4.36 -4.78 21.39
CA TYR A 797 -4.71 -5.89 22.28
C TYR A 797 -5.16 -7.12 21.49
N GLU A 798 -4.51 -8.26 21.68
CA GLU A 798 -4.93 -9.50 21.00
C GLU A 798 -6.12 -10.16 21.71
N VAL A 799 -7.16 -10.48 20.94
CA VAL A 799 -8.32 -11.27 21.39
C VAL A 799 -7.91 -12.73 21.54
N GLU A 800 -8.10 -13.28 22.74
CA GLU A 800 -7.81 -14.67 23.05
C GLU A 800 -8.98 -15.60 22.76
N SER A 801 -10.20 -15.15 23.04
CA SER A 801 -11.43 -15.94 22.90
C SER A 801 -12.63 -15.02 22.64
N ALA A 802 -13.55 -15.47 21.80
CA ALA A 802 -14.81 -14.82 21.49
C ALA A 802 -15.96 -15.83 21.61
N THR A 803 -16.82 -15.67 22.61
CA THR A 803 -17.93 -16.60 22.90
C THR A 803 -19.26 -15.86 22.95
N VAL A 804 -20.36 -16.60 22.79
CA VAL A 804 -21.72 -16.03 22.90
C VAL A 804 -22.38 -16.50 24.20
N GLU A 805 -22.75 -15.52 25.02
CA GLU A 805 -23.57 -15.66 26.24
C GLU A 805 -25.00 -15.17 25.93
N PHE A 806 -26.00 -15.62 26.70
CA PHE A 806 -27.39 -15.17 26.57
C PHE A 806 -27.84 -14.49 27.86
N GLU A 807 -28.28 -13.24 27.75
CA GLU A 807 -28.79 -12.46 28.89
C GLU A 807 -30.14 -11.85 28.53
N GLY A 808 -31.19 -12.17 29.29
CA GLY A 808 -32.54 -11.66 29.02
C GLY A 808 -33.12 -12.03 27.64
N GLY A 809 -32.56 -13.05 26.97
CA GLY A 809 -32.93 -13.43 25.60
C GLY A 809 -32.16 -12.70 24.49
N GLU A 810 -31.25 -11.78 24.83
CA GLU A 810 -30.32 -11.15 23.89
C GLU A 810 -29.02 -11.96 23.77
N GLU A 811 -28.42 -11.96 22.58
CA GLU A 811 -27.07 -12.50 22.36
C GLU A 811 -26.00 -11.48 22.74
N ILE A 812 -25.17 -11.88 23.69
CA ILE A 812 -24.07 -11.09 24.21
C ILE A 812 -22.75 -11.70 23.74
N VAL A 813 -21.97 -10.94 22.99
CA VAL A 813 -20.62 -11.34 22.57
C VAL A 813 -19.65 -11.02 23.71
N LYS A 814 -19.03 -12.05 24.27
CA LYS A 814 -17.99 -11.93 25.27
C LYS A 814 -16.62 -12.14 24.63
N LEU A 815 -15.77 -11.12 24.74
CA LEU A 815 -14.39 -11.19 24.30
C LEU A 815 -13.46 -11.24 25.52
N VAL A 816 -12.53 -12.19 25.51
CA VAL A 816 -11.44 -12.28 26.48
C VAL A 816 -10.16 -11.91 25.75
N PHE A 817 -9.39 -10.99 26.30
CA PHE A 817 -8.09 -10.57 25.75
C PHE A 817 -6.94 -11.33 26.42
N THR A 818 -5.83 -11.41 25.69
CA THR A 818 -4.59 -12.08 26.14
C THR A 818 -3.99 -11.49 27.42
N GLY A 819 -4.23 -10.20 27.65
CA GLY A 819 -3.79 -9.47 28.83
C GLY A 819 -4.77 -8.36 29.19
N ARG A 820 -4.40 -7.60 30.23
CA ARG A 820 -5.14 -6.40 30.62
C ARG A 820 -4.88 -5.27 29.63
N PHE A 821 -5.90 -4.47 29.35
CA PHE A 821 -5.73 -3.19 28.68
C PHE A 821 -4.75 -2.29 29.45
N HIS A 822 -4.11 -1.36 28.73
CA HIS A 822 -3.19 -0.40 29.34
C HIS A 822 -3.87 0.25 30.54
N SER A 823 -3.23 0.13 31.71
CA SER A 823 -3.81 0.47 33.01
C SER A 823 -2.84 1.31 33.84
N HIS A 824 -3.41 2.13 34.70
CA HIS A 824 -2.67 2.86 35.73
C HIS A 824 -1.98 1.89 36.70
N GLU A 825 -0.86 2.30 37.28
CA GLU A 825 -0.09 1.48 38.24
C GLU A 825 -0.88 1.17 39.53
N ASP A 826 -1.68 2.12 40.00
CA ASP A 826 -2.62 1.94 41.12
C ASP A 826 -3.93 1.21 40.76
N ALA A 827 -4.11 0.78 39.51
CA ALA A 827 -5.35 0.13 39.11
C ALA A 827 -5.49 -1.24 39.82
N PRO A 828 -6.67 -1.57 40.37
CA PRO A 828 -6.85 -2.80 41.13
C PRO A 828 -6.58 -4.03 40.25
N ALA A 829 -6.03 -5.10 40.85
CA ALA A 829 -5.67 -6.33 40.12
C ALA A 829 -6.87 -7.05 39.49
N SER A 830 -8.07 -6.81 40.02
CA SER A 830 -9.34 -7.31 39.50
C SER A 830 -10.39 -6.23 39.48
N VAL A 831 -11.32 -6.32 38.53
CA VAL A 831 -12.43 -5.37 38.36
C VAL A 831 -13.69 -6.20 38.12
N SER A 832 -14.71 -6.03 38.97
CA SER A 832 -16.02 -6.68 38.80
C SER A 832 -16.76 -6.12 37.59
N SER A 833 -17.45 -6.98 36.84
CA SER A 833 -18.33 -6.59 35.73
C SER A 833 -19.55 -5.77 36.17
N ASP A 834 -19.93 -5.84 37.45
CA ASP A 834 -21.00 -5.03 38.04
C ASP A 834 -20.41 -3.78 38.74
N PRO A 835 -20.57 -2.58 38.16
CA PRO A 835 -20.03 -1.34 38.72
C PRO A 835 -20.80 -0.84 39.97
N THR A 836 -21.96 -1.43 40.28
CA THR A 836 -22.70 -1.13 41.53
C THR A 836 -22.13 -1.86 42.74
N ALA A 837 -21.41 -2.95 42.51
CA ALA A 837 -20.74 -3.72 43.55
C ALA A 837 -19.38 -3.12 43.98
N TRP A 838 -18.86 -2.13 43.26
CA TRP A 838 -17.59 -1.48 43.58
C TRP A 838 -17.71 -0.65 44.87
N SER A 839 -16.78 -0.84 45.78
CA SER A 839 -16.69 -0.12 47.06
C SER A 839 -16.45 1.38 46.87
N SER A 840 -16.79 2.18 47.89
CA SER A 840 -16.52 3.62 47.89
C SER A 840 -15.04 3.95 47.69
N ASP A 841 -14.16 3.10 48.22
CA ASP A 841 -12.71 3.31 48.21
C ASP A 841 -12.15 3.01 46.81
N GLU A 842 -12.57 1.92 46.17
CA GLU A 842 -12.20 1.60 44.77
C GLU A 842 -12.63 2.71 43.81
N VAL A 843 -13.83 3.25 44.02
CA VAL A 843 -14.37 4.33 43.20
C VAL A 843 -13.59 5.64 43.41
N THR A 844 -13.17 5.91 44.65
CA THR A 844 -12.35 7.08 44.97
C THR A 844 -10.94 6.93 44.39
N ALA A 845 -10.36 5.74 44.47
CA ALA A 845 -9.06 5.42 43.85
C ALA A 845 -9.10 5.62 42.33
N LEU A 846 -10.12 5.10 41.64
CA LEU A 846 -10.32 5.32 40.20
C LEU A 846 -10.37 6.81 39.84
N TRP A 847 -11.04 7.62 40.66
CA TRP A 847 -11.09 9.07 40.46
C TRP A 847 -9.75 9.77 40.69
N ASN A 848 -8.91 9.24 41.57
CA ASN A 848 -7.61 9.81 41.92
C ASN A 848 -6.47 9.38 40.98
N GLU A 849 -6.65 8.38 40.11
CA GLU A 849 -5.68 8.08 39.04
C GLU A 849 -5.43 9.35 38.21
N ASP A 850 -4.17 9.74 38.02
CA ASP A 850 -3.80 11.08 37.55
C ASP A 850 -3.64 11.20 36.03
N TYR A 851 -3.52 10.06 35.32
CA TYR A 851 -3.54 10.00 33.85
C TYR A 851 -4.60 9.05 33.25
N ARG A 852 -4.98 9.34 32.00
CA ARG A 852 -5.94 8.56 31.22
C ARG A 852 -5.27 7.29 30.68
N THR A 853 -5.95 6.16 30.82
CA THR A 853 -5.59 4.88 30.22
C THR A 853 -6.82 4.24 29.58
N ASP A 854 -6.64 3.22 28.73
CA ASP A 854 -7.78 2.52 28.13
C ASP A 854 -8.59 1.78 29.20
N ASP A 855 -7.93 1.20 30.20
CA ASP A 855 -8.57 0.51 31.34
C ASP A 855 -9.43 1.46 32.19
N ASN A 856 -8.92 2.64 32.55
CA ASN A 856 -9.67 3.56 33.39
C ASN A 856 -10.75 4.34 32.62
N ALA A 857 -10.59 4.52 31.30
CA ALA A 857 -11.65 5.01 30.43
C ALA A 857 -12.87 4.09 30.46
N LEU A 858 -12.67 2.78 30.31
CA LEU A 858 -13.77 1.80 30.33
C LEU A 858 -14.40 1.68 31.72
N ARG A 859 -13.59 1.68 32.80
CA ARG A 859 -14.13 1.66 34.17
C ARG A 859 -15.01 2.88 34.47
N GLU A 860 -14.59 4.08 34.06
CA GLU A 860 -15.42 5.27 34.20
C GLU A 860 -16.65 5.24 33.29
N TYR A 861 -16.54 4.68 32.08
CA TYR A 861 -17.68 4.52 31.18
C TYR A 861 -18.78 3.60 31.75
N MET A 862 -18.40 2.50 32.41
CA MET A 862 -19.37 1.64 33.10
C MET A 862 -20.13 2.38 34.21
N ARG A 863 -19.44 3.25 34.96
CA ARG A 863 -20.05 4.08 36.00
C ARG A 863 -20.98 5.13 35.40
N LEU A 864 -20.61 5.70 34.25
CA LEU A 864 -21.46 6.60 33.49
C LEU A 864 -22.76 5.90 33.06
N GLN A 865 -22.67 4.68 32.51
CA GLN A 865 -23.84 3.92 32.05
C GLN A 865 -24.81 3.57 33.18
N VAL A 866 -24.32 3.15 34.34
CA VAL A 866 -25.19 2.65 35.43
C VAL A 866 -25.66 3.76 36.38
N GLN A 867 -24.85 4.80 36.61
CA GLN A 867 -25.11 5.80 37.66
C GLN A 867 -25.18 7.25 37.13
N GLY A 868 -24.96 7.47 35.83
CA GLY A 868 -24.96 8.81 35.24
C GLY A 868 -23.81 9.71 35.74
N ARG A 869 -22.74 9.13 36.32
CA ARG A 869 -21.62 9.89 36.87
C ARG A 869 -20.68 10.33 35.75
N SER A 870 -20.35 11.62 35.70
CA SER A 870 -19.35 12.16 34.77
C SER A 870 -17.98 11.50 34.95
N CYS A 871 -17.26 11.30 33.84
CA CYS A 871 -15.88 10.85 33.84
C CYS A 871 -14.95 11.96 34.35
N SER A 872 -13.99 11.62 35.21
CA SER A 872 -13.04 12.60 35.76
C SER A 872 -12.11 13.08 34.67
N VAL A 873 -11.69 14.35 34.69
CA VAL A 873 -10.68 14.86 33.76
C VAL A 873 -9.30 14.45 34.26
N LYS A 874 -8.54 13.74 33.42
CA LYS A 874 -7.20 13.22 33.73
C LYS A 874 -6.17 13.74 32.73
N THR A 875 -4.89 13.69 33.10
CA THR A 875 -3.79 14.00 32.18
C THR A 875 -3.86 13.07 30.97
N GLY A 876 -3.74 13.61 29.75
CA GLY A 876 -3.88 12.86 28.50
C GLY A 876 -5.32 12.76 27.95
N ASP A 877 -6.33 13.34 28.61
CA ASP A 877 -7.67 13.53 28.01
C ASP A 877 -7.68 14.58 26.89
N ASN A 878 -6.68 15.45 26.86
CA ASN A 878 -6.43 16.47 25.84
C ASN A 878 -4.92 16.60 25.65
N GLY A 879 -4.50 17.20 24.54
CA GLY A 879 -3.11 17.54 24.31
C GLY A 879 -2.56 18.55 25.32
N THR A 880 -1.24 18.67 25.35
CA THR A 880 -0.54 19.61 26.24
C THR A 880 -0.89 21.07 25.95
N ASN A 881 -0.78 21.93 26.96
CA ASN A 881 -1.14 23.36 26.90
C ASN A 881 -2.57 23.64 26.40
N SER A 882 -3.47 22.67 26.51
CA SER A 882 -4.86 22.85 26.12
C SER A 882 -5.58 23.81 27.07
N SER A 883 -6.33 24.76 26.50
CA SER A 883 -7.22 25.65 27.25
C SER A 883 -8.63 25.06 27.47
N ILE A 884 -8.95 23.89 26.89
CA ILE A 884 -10.32 23.37 26.84
C ILE A 884 -10.95 23.16 28.22
N ASN A 885 -10.13 22.81 29.23
CA ASN A 885 -10.60 22.60 30.60
C ASN A 885 -11.02 23.90 31.30
N GLY A 886 -10.56 25.06 30.82
CA GLY A 886 -10.93 26.37 31.33
C GLY A 886 -12.16 26.99 30.65
N ASN A 887 -12.70 26.36 29.60
CA ASN A 887 -13.87 26.87 28.89
C ASN A 887 -15.16 26.70 29.73
N PRO A 888 -16.13 27.63 29.64
CA PRO A 888 -17.41 27.49 30.33
C PRO A 888 -18.23 26.27 29.90
N ASP A 889 -18.03 25.81 28.66
CA ASP A 889 -18.65 24.60 28.08
C ASP A 889 -17.62 23.47 27.96
N ASN A 890 -16.78 23.29 28.98
CA ASN A 890 -15.74 22.26 28.96
C ASN A 890 -16.32 20.84 29.01
N PRO A 891 -15.83 19.91 28.18
CA PRO A 891 -16.24 18.52 28.26
C PRO A 891 -15.57 17.80 29.44
N PHE A 892 -16.22 16.76 29.95
CA PHE A 892 -15.67 15.80 30.93
C PHE A 892 -14.53 14.96 30.33
N GLY A 893 -13.98 14.03 31.11
CA GLY A 893 -12.87 13.17 30.69
C GLY A 893 -13.16 12.29 29.46
N SER A 894 -12.11 11.81 28.81
CA SER A 894 -12.18 11.05 27.56
C SER A 894 -12.47 9.58 27.82
N CYS A 895 -13.76 9.24 27.94
CA CYS A 895 -14.22 7.90 28.33
C CYS A 895 -15.28 7.29 27.42
N LEU A 896 -15.70 7.95 26.32
CA LEU A 896 -16.66 7.36 25.37
C LEU A 896 -15.92 6.49 24.34
N PRO A 897 -15.99 5.14 24.40
CA PRO A 897 -15.11 4.29 23.60
C PRO A 897 -15.65 3.98 22.20
N HIS A 898 -14.73 3.90 21.24
CA HIS A 898 -14.88 3.16 19.99
C HIS A 898 -13.84 2.04 19.99
N PHE A 899 -14.27 0.81 19.67
CA PHE A 899 -13.39 -0.35 19.56
C PHE A 899 -13.12 -0.63 18.09
N MET A 900 -11.85 -0.60 17.69
CA MET A 900 -11.42 -0.96 16.34
C MET A 900 -10.78 -2.34 16.37
N PHE A 901 -11.41 -3.30 15.71
CA PHE A 901 -10.87 -4.65 15.52
C PHE A 901 -10.27 -4.80 14.14
N VAL A 902 -9.09 -5.38 14.06
CA VAL A 902 -8.41 -5.72 12.81
C VAL A 902 -8.04 -7.19 12.83
N ARG A 903 -8.46 -7.94 11.80
CA ARG A 903 -8.15 -9.36 11.66
C ARG A 903 -6.68 -9.54 11.25
N LEU A 904 -5.99 -10.40 12.00
CA LEU A 904 -4.66 -10.87 11.63
C LEU A 904 -4.76 -11.76 10.37
N GLU A 905 -3.67 -11.80 9.62
CA GLU A 905 -3.53 -12.67 8.45
C GLU A 905 -3.68 -14.14 8.86
N PRO A 906 -4.63 -14.90 8.29
CA PRO A 906 -4.81 -16.31 8.62
C PRO A 906 -3.57 -17.16 8.31
N GLU A 907 -3.15 -17.95 9.28
CA GLU A 907 -2.23 -19.07 9.09
C GLU A 907 -3.05 -20.30 8.72
N VAL A 908 -2.61 -21.04 7.71
CA VAL A 908 -3.27 -22.24 7.21
C VAL A 908 -2.75 -23.51 7.89
N TYR A 909 -3.52 -24.61 7.78
CA TYR A 909 -3.07 -25.91 8.28
C TYR A 909 -1.76 -26.35 7.60
N GLU A 910 -0.83 -26.87 8.39
CA GLU A 910 0.50 -27.33 7.97
C GLU A 910 0.77 -28.69 8.64
N ASP A 911 0.79 -29.77 7.86
CA ASP A 911 1.07 -31.15 8.28
C ASP A 911 2.51 -31.62 7.99
N ARG A 912 3.34 -30.72 7.45
CA ARG A 912 4.79 -30.88 7.23
C ARG A 912 5.16 -31.86 6.13
N ASP A 913 4.28 -32.07 5.17
CA ASP A 913 4.63 -32.67 3.89
C ASP A 913 4.23 -31.77 2.72
N ASP A 914 4.68 -32.13 1.52
CA ASP A 914 4.41 -31.40 0.27
C ASP A 914 3.44 -32.18 -0.65
N SER A 915 2.78 -33.22 -0.12
CA SER A 915 1.78 -34.00 -0.86
C SER A 915 0.41 -33.36 -0.71
N GLY A 916 -0.29 -33.11 -1.81
CA GLY A 916 -1.67 -32.64 -1.74
C GLY A 916 -2.59 -33.70 -1.13
N GLU A 917 -3.08 -33.46 0.08
CA GLU A 917 -3.98 -34.32 0.84
C GLU A 917 -5.35 -33.67 1.10
N LEU A 918 -6.36 -34.48 1.40
CA LEU A 918 -7.70 -33.99 1.76
C LEU A 918 -7.73 -33.18 3.06
N SER A 919 -6.70 -33.32 3.91
CA SER A 919 -6.54 -32.54 5.13
C SER A 919 -5.98 -31.14 4.90
N ASP A 920 -5.44 -30.86 3.71
CA ASP A 920 -4.78 -29.58 3.42
C ASP A 920 -5.75 -28.41 3.39
N ALA A 921 -5.19 -27.25 3.74
CA ALA A 921 -5.85 -25.99 3.46
C ALA A 921 -5.73 -25.66 1.98
N ARG A 922 -6.81 -25.17 1.38
CA ARG A 922 -6.82 -24.78 -0.03
C ARG A 922 -6.08 -23.47 -0.25
N GLY A 923 -5.37 -23.36 -1.36
CA GLY A 923 -4.83 -22.09 -1.83
C GLY A 923 -5.96 -21.10 -2.15
N ASP A 924 -5.88 -19.89 -1.60
CA ASP A 924 -6.88 -18.84 -1.82
C ASP A 924 -6.21 -17.55 -2.32
N ALA A 925 -6.46 -17.20 -3.58
CA ALA A 925 -5.99 -15.96 -4.18
C ALA A 925 -6.51 -14.71 -3.45
N LEU A 926 -7.69 -14.77 -2.83
CA LEU A 926 -8.22 -13.63 -2.06
C LEU A 926 -7.41 -13.35 -0.81
N LEU A 927 -6.81 -14.38 -0.21
CA LEU A 927 -5.90 -14.23 0.93
C LEU A 927 -4.68 -13.39 0.54
N MET A 928 -4.07 -13.71 -0.61
CA MET A 928 -2.95 -12.95 -1.18
C MET A 928 -3.33 -11.51 -1.50
N ALA A 929 -4.54 -11.28 -2.00
CA ALA A 929 -5.01 -9.93 -2.24
C ALA A 929 -5.19 -9.16 -0.91
N GLN A 930 -5.72 -9.79 0.16
CA GLN A 930 -5.81 -9.13 1.46
C GLN A 930 -4.43 -8.80 2.04
N MET A 931 -3.42 -9.67 1.84
CA MET A 931 -2.03 -9.39 2.18
C MET A 931 -1.50 -8.14 1.45
N GLU A 932 -1.91 -7.90 0.19
CA GLU A 932 -1.55 -6.68 -0.55
C GLU A 932 -2.08 -5.43 0.15
N ILE A 933 -3.36 -5.41 0.52
CA ILE A 933 -3.97 -4.28 1.24
C ILE A 933 -3.25 -4.03 2.55
N ARG A 934 -2.92 -5.10 3.30
CA ARG A 934 -2.17 -5.00 4.57
C ARG A 934 -0.80 -4.38 4.34
N ILE A 935 0.00 -4.89 3.40
CA ILE A 935 1.34 -4.35 3.11
C ILE A 935 1.25 -2.90 2.63
N ARG A 936 0.31 -2.58 1.74
CA ARG A 936 0.07 -1.22 1.25
C ARG A 936 -0.24 -0.24 2.37
N ALA A 937 -1.20 -0.57 3.22
CA ALA A 937 -1.58 0.32 4.31
C ALA A 937 -0.46 0.48 5.35
N MET A 938 0.30 -0.59 5.63
CA MET A 938 1.34 -0.57 6.66
C MET A 938 2.66 0.08 6.21
N CYS A 939 3.04 -0.03 4.93
CA CYS A 939 4.37 0.37 4.47
C CYS A 939 4.72 1.83 4.78
N GLU A 940 3.73 2.71 4.76
CA GLU A 940 3.85 4.15 5.06
C GLU A 940 4.19 4.45 6.54
N GLY A 941 4.26 3.43 7.39
CA GLY A 941 4.78 3.51 8.76
C GLY A 941 6.26 3.15 8.90
N PHE A 942 6.91 2.72 7.82
CA PHE A 942 8.29 2.24 7.81
C PHE A 942 9.18 3.14 6.93
N VAL A 943 10.44 3.27 7.33
CA VAL A 943 11.46 4.11 6.70
C VAL A 943 11.97 3.48 5.40
N ASP A 944 11.92 4.25 4.32
CA ASP A 944 12.57 3.97 3.04
C ASP A 944 14.05 4.39 3.14
N GLY A 945 14.93 3.42 3.37
CA GLY A 945 16.35 3.66 3.58
C GLY A 945 17.07 4.14 2.32
N VAL A 946 16.65 3.66 1.15
CA VAL A 946 17.26 4.00 -0.14
C VAL A 946 16.94 5.44 -0.53
N THR A 947 15.67 5.81 -0.51
CA THR A 947 15.23 7.20 -0.78
C THR A 947 15.80 8.14 0.26
N THR A 948 15.82 7.74 1.54
CA THR A 948 16.47 8.52 2.61
C THR A 948 17.92 8.84 2.30
N SER A 949 18.73 7.87 1.89
CA SER A 949 20.12 8.11 1.56
C SER A 949 20.28 8.97 0.30
N LYS A 950 19.59 8.61 -0.80
CA LYS A 950 19.71 9.27 -2.10
C LYS A 950 19.23 10.73 -2.07
N VAL A 951 18.06 10.98 -1.48
CA VAL A 951 17.50 12.34 -1.40
C VAL A 951 18.35 13.23 -0.50
N SER A 952 18.82 12.69 0.63
CA SER A 952 19.69 13.47 1.52
C SER A 952 21.01 13.86 0.84
N GLN A 953 21.56 12.97 0.02
CA GLN A 953 22.76 13.27 -0.76
C GLN A 953 22.54 14.36 -1.81
N ALA A 954 21.37 14.39 -2.44
CA ALA A 954 21.03 15.40 -3.45
C ALA A 954 20.71 16.77 -2.82
N ALA A 955 20.04 16.79 -1.66
CA ALA A 955 19.61 18.03 -1.02
C ALA A 955 20.73 18.72 -0.21
N GLY A 956 21.80 18.00 0.18
CA GLY A 956 22.84 18.52 1.08
C GLY A 956 22.41 18.66 2.55
N GLU A 957 21.14 18.36 2.81
CA GLU A 957 20.51 18.21 4.13
C GLU A 957 19.81 16.85 4.13
N GLY A 958 19.57 16.25 5.29
CA GLY A 958 18.95 14.92 5.32
C GLY A 958 17.75 14.80 6.25
N ARG A 959 16.86 13.90 5.84
CA ARG A 959 15.58 13.61 6.48
C ARG A 959 15.31 12.12 6.30
N LEU A 960 14.65 11.49 7.27
CA LEU A 960 14.07 10.17 7.02
C LEU A 960 12.84 10.34 6.14
N PHE A 961 12.64 9.43 5.19
CA PHE A 961 11.41 9.29 4.41
C PHE A 961 10.78 7.92 4.67
N ASP A 962 9.46 7.85 4.59
CA ASP A 962 8.71 6.62 4.75
C ASP A 962 8.37 6.03 3.38
N TYR A 963 8.19 4.71 3.29
CA TYR A 963 7.83 4.08 2.03
C TYR A 963 6.46 4.58 1.53
N ARG A 964 6.42 5.01 0.26
CA ARG A 964 5.20 4.83 -0.56
C ARG A 964 5.15 3.39 -1.04
N PHE A 965 3.97 2.85 -1.27
CA PHE A 965 3.85 1.46 -1.72
C PHE A 965 4.59 1.22 -3.05
N GLU A 966 4.53 2.17 -3.98
CA GLU A 966 5.19 2.08 -5.27
C GLU A 966 6.72 2.07 -5.11
N ASN A 967 7.28 2.85 -4.16
CA ASN A 967 8.71 2.82 -3.83
C ASN A 967 9.11 1.50 -3.17
N LEU A 968 8.27 0.95 -2.29
CA LEU A 968 8.50 -0.34 -1.67
C LEU A 968 8.57 -1.44 -2.73
N CYS A 969 7.64 -1.45 -3.69
CA CYS A 969 7.66 -2.40 -4.80
C CYS A 969 8.92 -2.23 -5.67
N LEU A 970 9.32 -0.98 -5.94
CA LEU A 970 10.48 -0.68 -6.75
C LEU A 970 11.77 -1.20 -6.10
N GLU A 971 11.94 -0.98 -4.79
CA GLU A 971 13.08 -1.51 -4.04
C GLU A 971 13.02 -3.04 -3.91
N ALA A 972 11.84 -3.61 -3.67
CA ALA A 972 11.68 -5.04 -3.43
C ALA A 972 11.90 -5.90 -4.68
N PHE A 973 11.45 -5.44 -5.86
CA PHE A 973 11.46 -6.26 -7.07
C PHE A 973 11.47 -5.46 -8.39
N GLY A 974 11.71 -4.15 -8.36
CA GLY A 974 11.82 -3.33 -9.57
C GLY A 974 10.50 -2.97 -10.25
N GLY A 975 9.35 -3.39 -9.70
CA GLY A 975 8.02 -3.09 -10.21
C GLY A 975 7.29 -2.03 -9.37
N ARG A 976 6.06 -1.68 -9.75
CA ARG A 976 5.26 -0.65 -9.03
C ARG A 976 4.08 -1.22 -8.21
N HIS A 977 3.71 -2.48 -8.46
CA HIS A 977 2.60 -3.19 -7.81
C HIS A 977 2.86 -4.70 -7.84
N PHE A 978 2.12 -5.48 -7.04
CA PHE A 978 2.22 -6.94 -7.10
C PHE A 978 1.60 -7.47 -8.38
N SER A 979 2.42 -8.15 -9.17
CA SER A 979 2.01 -8.70 -10.46
C SER A 979 1.02 -9.86 -10.30
N MET A 980 0.18 -10.06 -11.31
CA MET A 980 -0.67 -11.26 -11.43
C MET A 980 0.11 -12.46 -11.98
N PHE A 981 1.12 -12.19 -12.81
CA PHE A 981 1.92 -13.15 -13.54
C PHE A 981 3.39 -12.74 -13.52
N PRO A 982 4.33 -13.69 -13.64
CA PRO A 982 5.73 -13.38 -13.85
C PRO A 982 5.95 -12.67 -15.18
N GLU A 983 7.07 -11.94 -15.29
CA GLU A 983 7.45 -11.21 -16.51
C GLU A 983 7.55 -12.14 -17.74
N SER A 984 7.95 -13.40 -17.54
CA SER A 984 8.03 -14.40 -18.61
C SER A 984 6.68 -14.78 -19.24
N VAL A 985 5.57 -14.53 -18.54
CA VAL A 985 4.20 -14.85 -18.99
C VAL A 985 3.50 -13.58 -19.50
N ARG A 986 3.66 -12.47 -18.79
CA ARG A 986 3.16 -11.14 -19.17
C ARG A 986 4.27 -10.10 -19.07
N PRO A 987 5.08 -9.90 -20.14
CA PRO A 987 6.17 -8.93 -20.17
C PRO A 987 5.71 -7.48 -20.00
N ASP A 988 4.44 -7.20 -20.29
CA ASP A 988 3.80 -5.90 -20.16
C ASP A 988 3.33 -5.59 -18.73
N GLN A 989 3.50 -6.52 -17.78
CA GLN A 989 3.22 -6.36 -16.35
C GLN A 989 1.90 -5.60 -16.05
N PRO A 990 0.74 -6.18 -16.42
CA PRO A 990 -0.55 -5.52 -16.29
C PRO A 990 -0.84 -5.12 -14.83
N PHE A 991 -1.50 -3.97 -14.65
CA PHE A 991 -1.90 -3.51 -13.32
C PHE A 991 -2.69 -4.58 -12.56
N SER A 992 -2.13 -5.02 -11.44
CA SER A 992 -2.73 -6.04 -10.58
C SER A 992 -2.46 -5.80 -9.08
N MET A 993 -3.19 -6.56 -8.27
CA MET A 993 -3.20 -6.55 -6.81
C MET A 993 -2.77 -7.94 -6.27
N GLY A 994 -1.99 -8.68 -7.07
CA GLY A 994 -1.64 -10.08 -6.83
C GLY A 994 -2.25 -11.08 -7.82
N PRO A 995 -2.19 -12.39 -7.50
CA PRO A 995 -2.75 -13.44 -8.33
C PRO A 995 -4.29 -13.45 -8.31
N MET A 996 -4.91 -13.89 -9.40
CA MET A 996 -6.35 -14.12 -9.51
C MET A 996 -6.67 -15.61 -9.29
N PRO A 997 -7.92 -15.99 -8.95
CA PRO A 997 -8.30 -17.40 -8.90
C PRO A 997 -8.09 -18.09 -10.25
N ASN A 998 -7.90 -19.42 -10.25
CA ASN A 998 -7.67 -20.19 -11.48
C ASN A 998 -6.49 -19.65 -12.32
N THR A 999 -5.44 -19.21 -11.63
CA THR A 999 -4.12 -18.91 -12.21
C THR A 999 -3.08 -19.84 -11.58
N ILE A 1000 -1.98 -20.08 -12.29
CA ILE A 1000 -0.88 -20.88 -11.74
C ILE A 1000 -0.26 -20.13 -10.54
N ALA A 1001 0.04 -20.83 -9.45
CA ALA A 1001 0.71 -20.26 -8.29
C ALA A 1001 2.21 -20.08 -8.56
N TYR A 1002 2.58 -18.94 -9.15
CA TYR A 1002 3.98 -18.65 -9.50
C TYR A 1002 4.82 -18.25 -8.27
N ALA A 1003 5.98 -18.90 -8.09
CA ALA A 1003 6.98 -18.54 -7.10
C ALA A 1003 7.40 -17.05 -7.19
N GLU A 1004 7.58 -16.52 -8.40
CA GLU A 1004 7.99 -15.13 -8.61
C GLU A 1004 6.98 -14.14 -8.03
N VAL A 1005 5.68 -14.36 -8.30
CA VAL A 1005 4.59 -13.52 -7.78
C VAL A 1005 4.55 -13.60 -6.25
N PHE A 1006 4.67 -14.79 -5.67
CA PHE A 1006 4.73 -14.96 -4.22
C PHE A 1006 5.96 -14.27 -3.59
N ASN A 1007 7.12 -14.38 -4.23
CA ASN A 1007 8.37 -13.79 -3.76
C ASN A 1007 8.33 -12.25 -3.75
N GLN A 1008 7.49 -11.61 -4.56
CA GLN A 1008 7.27 -10.16 -4.48
C GLN A 1008 6.72 -9.75 -3.10
N TYR A 1009 5.78 -10.52 -2.54
CA TYR A 1009 5.23 -10.28 -1.19
C TYR A 1009 6.31 -10.49 -0.11
N VAL A 1010 7.09 -11.58 -0.25
CA VAL A 1010 8.18 -11.93 0.68
C VAL A 1010 9.23 -10.83 0.74
N ARG A 1011 9.69 -10.35 -0.42
CA ARG A 1011 10.69 -9.27 -0.50
C ARG A 1011 10.16 -7.98 0.08
N ALA A 1012 8.93 -7.59 -0.28
CA ALA A 1012 8.31 -6.37 0.23
C ALA A 1012 8.15 -6.40 1.75
N VAL A 1013 7.59 -7.46 2.35
CA VAL A 1013 7.39 -7.50 3.81
C VAL A 1013 8.72 -7.52 4.56
N ASN A 1014 9.75 -8.18 4.03
CA ASN A 1014 11.07 -8.27 4.65
C ASN A 1014 11.82 -6.92 4.67
N LEU A 1015 11.45 -5.94 3.85
CA LEU A 1015 11.99 -4.57 3.92
C LEU A 1015 11.37 -3.74 5.07
N LEU A 1016 10.15 -4.08 5.51
CA LEU A 1016 9.41 -3.34 6.54
C LEU A 1016 9.96 -3.66 7.96
N THR A 1017 11.15 -3.16 8.27
CA THR A 1017 11.88 -3.46 9.53
C THR A 1017 12.25 -2.21 10.31
N THR A 1018 12.35 -1.06 9.64
CA THR A 1018 12.78 0.19 10.27
C THR A 1018 11.62 1.16 10.35
N ALA A 1019 11.32 1.68 11.55
CA ALA A 1019 10.23 2.62 11.77
C ALA A 1019 10.74 3.91 12.41
N ARG A 1020 10.19 5.05 12.02
CA ARG A 1020 10.53 6.36 12.57
C ARG A 1020 10.03 6.48 14.01
N VAL A 1021 10.85 6.99 14.91
CA VAL A 1021 10.40 7.32 16.27
C VAL A 1021 10.56 8.82 16.48
N MET A 1022 9.43 9.52 16.62
CA MET A 1022 9.41 10.97 16.75
C MET A 1022 9.57 11.42 18.21
N LEU A 1023 10.62 10.94 18.87
CA LEU A 1023 10.97 11.31 20.24
C LEU A 1023 12.37 11.93 20.29
N PRO A 1024 12.64 12.85 21.22
CA PRO A 1024 13.99 13.35 21.46
C PRO A 1024 14.96 12.25 21.90
N TRP A 1025 16.19 12.32 21.40
CA TRP A 1025 17.23 11.34 21.62
C TRP A 1025 18.58 12.04 21.84
N GLU A 1026 19.54 11.32 22.39
CA GLU A 1026 20.90 11.77 22.69
C GLU A 1026 21.92 10.70 22.28
N LEU A 1027 23.15 11.14 22.01
CA LEU A 1027 24.29 10.25 21.84
C LEU A 1027 25.02 10.02 23.16
N GLU A 1028 25.31 8.76 23.43
CA GLU A 1028 26.27 8.35 24.45
C GLU A 1028 27.54 7.89 23.77
N CYS A 1029 28.68 8.50 24.12
CA CYS A 1029 29.95 8.21 23.50
C CYS A 1029 31.05 7.91 24.52
N THR A 1030 31.98 7.07 24.11
CA THR A 1030 33.23 6.79 24.83
C THR A 1030 34.41 6.88 23.86
N ASP A 1031 35.29 7.85 24.10
CA ASP A 1031 36.52 7.99 23.32
C ASP A 1031 37.58 7.00 23.80
N LEU A 1032 38.11 6.22 22.88
CA LEU A 1032 39.18 5.27 23.09
C LEU A 1032 40.43 5.76 22.35
N SER A 1033 41.53 5.92 23.07
CA SER A 1033 42.82 6.29 22.46
C SER A 1033 43.86 5.21 22.67
N SER A 1034 44.52 4.80 21.60
CA SER A 1034 45.68 3.90 21.60
C SER A 1034 46.82 4.49 20.77
N PHE A 1035 48.04 4.02 20.99
CA PHE A 1035 49.16 4.32 20.09
C PHE A 1035 50.00 3.07 19.84
N ASP A 1036 50.76 3.10 18.77
CA ASP A 1036 51.79 2.12 18.45
C ASP A 1036 53.03 2.81 17.88
N TYR A 1037 54.18 2.14 17.94
CA TYR A 1037 55.45 2.63 17.39
C TYR A 1037 56.09 1.58 16.49
N GLN A 1038 56.69 2.05 15.40
CA GLN A 1038 57.52 1.23 14.53
C GLN A 1038 58.90 1.88 14.43
N ALA A 1039 59.93 1.14 14.84
CA ALA A 1039 61.31 1.53 14.55
C ALA A 1039 61.53 1.53 13.03
N ILE A 1040 62.15 2.60 12.52
CA ILE A 1040 62.41 2.78 11.09
C ILE A 1040 63.89 3.01 10.81
N THR A 1041 64.29 2.70 9.59
CA THR A 1041 65.58 3.15 9.04
C THR A 1041 65.30 4.30 8.07
N PRO A 1042 65.84 5.51 8.29
CA PRO A 1042 65.70 6.64 7.37
C PRO A 1042 66.10 6.29 5.92
N ASP A 1043 65.32 6.75 4.94
CA ASP A 1043 65.70 6.75 3.52
C ASP A 1043 66.79 7.80 3.24
N TRP A 1044 66.77 8.90 4.00
CA TRP A 1044 67.77 9.97 3.96
C TRP A 1044 68.02 10.49 5.38
N PRO A 1045 69.30 10.75 5.75
CA PRO A 1045 70.49 10.87 4.91
C PRO A 1045 71.22 9.56 4.61
N ALA A 1046 71.83 9.46 3.42
CA ALA A 1046 72.56 8.27 2.92
C ALA A 1046 73.94 8.00 3.61
N GLY A 1047 74.15 8.51 4.83
CA GLY A 1047 75.40 8.42 5.61
C GLY A 1047 75.21 7.75 6.98
N PRO A 1048 76.21 7.74 7.89
CA PRO A 1048 76.02 7.19 9.22
C PRO A 1048 74.85 7.88 9.93
N VAL A 1049 73.79 7.12 10.18
CA VAL A 1049 72.54 7.59 10.80
C VAL A 1049 72.87 8.10 12.20
N MET A 1050 72.72 9.42 12.43
CA MET A 1050 72.94 9.99 13.77
C MET A 1050 71.86 9.47 14.74
N PRO A 1051 72.22 9.13 15.99
CA PRO A 1051 71.23 8.79 17.00
C PRO A 1051 70.37 10.00 17.31
N CYS A 1052 69.06 9.82 17.31
CA CYS A 1052 68.13 10.94 17.43
C CYS A 1052 68.07 11.54 18.86
N ASP A 1053 68.67 10.86 19.85
CA ASP A 1053 68.80 11.26 21.25
C ASP A 1053 70.10 12.02 21.56
N THR A 1054 70.98 12.20 20.56
CA THR A 1054 72.18 13.02 20.73
C THR A 1054 71.81 14.49 20.95
N ALA A 1055 72.54 15.16 21.83
CA ALA A 1055 72.41 16.60 22.06
C ALA A 1055 72.87 17.46 20.86
N ASP A 1056 73.15 16.82 19.72
CA ASP A 1056 73.62 17.46 18.50
C ASP A 1056 72.41 17.94 17.68
N PRO A 1057 72.30 19.23 17.33
CA PRO A 1057 70.98 19.80 17.05
C PRO A 1057 70.53 19.72 15.58
N GLY A 1058 71.20 18.94 14.73
CA GLY A 1058 71.09 19.06 13.26
C GLY A 1058 70.54 17.85 12.51
N TRP A 1059 69.79 16.96 13.17
CA TRP A 1059 69.27 15.77 12.50
C TRP A 1059 68.10 16.08 11.56
N LYS A 1060 68.08 15.39 10.41
CA LYS A 1060 67.07 15.48 9.36
C LYS A 1060 66.77 14.06 8.90
N VAL A 1061 65.51 13.68 8.81
CA VAL A 1061 65.10 12.34 8.42
C VAL A 1061 64.00 12.45 7.40
N LEU A 1062 64.11 11.62 6.37
CA LEU A 1062 63.02 11.30 5.46
C LEU A 1062 62.85 9.79 5.46
N TRP A 1063 61.60 9.34 5.51
CA TRP A 1063 61.25 7.93 5.42
C TRP A 1063 59.93 7.77 4.68
N THR A 1064 59.88 6.81 3.77
CA THR A 1064 58.70 6.44 3.00
C THR A 1064 58.28 5.03 3.36
N GLY A 1065 57.02 4.87 3.72
CA GLY A 1065 56.48 3.54 3.97
C GLY A 1065 55.11 3.55 4.61
N THR A 1066 54.67 2.36 4.99
CA THR A 1066 53.38 2.15 5.65
C THR A 1066 53.59 2.23 7.17
N PRO A 1067 52.94 3.17 7.88
CA PRO A 1067 53.05 3.29 9.32
C PRO A 1067 52.38 2.10 10.06
N PRO A 1068 52.69 1.87 11.36
CA PRO A 1068 52.02 0.85 12.16
C PRO A 1068 50.53 1.20 12.39
N SER A 1069 49.72 0.21 12.75
CA SER A 1069 48.24 0.33 12.82
C SER A 1069 47.70 1.25 13.91
N GLY A 1070 48.52 1.58 14.92
CA GLY A 1070 48.12 2.38 16.09
C GLY A 1070 47.28 1.61 17.11
N LEU A 1071 47.08 0.30 16.94
CA LEU A 1071 46.33 -0.60 17.84
C LEU A 1071 47.23 -1.22 18.94
N GLY A 1072 48.22 -0.48 19.43
CA GLY A 1072 48.98 -0.91 20.60
C GLY A 1072 48.13 -0.90 21.88
N GLY A 1073 48.78 -0.79 23.04
CA GLY A 1073 48.06 -0.75 24.33
C GLY A 1073 47.03 0.38 24.38
N LEU A 1074 45.83 0.11 24.90
CA LEU A 1074 44.82 1.14 25.19
C LEU A 1074 45.37 2.10 26.25
N VAL A 1075 45.39 3.39 25.94
CA VAL A 1075 46.01 4.44 26.77
C VAL A 1075 44.98 5.18 27.60
N SER A 1076 43.80 5.44 27.03
CA SER A 1076 42.70 6.10 27.72
C SER A 1076 41.34 5.66 27.19
N SER A 1077 40.34 5.68 28.08
CA SER A 1077 38.92 5.48 27.81
C SER A 1077 38.16 6.57 28.54
N LEU A 1078 37.50 7.47 27.81
CA LEU A 1078 36.77 8.61 28.36
C LEU A 1078 35.27 8.44 28.07
N PRO A 1079 34.49 7.91 29.02
CA PRO A 1079 33.03 7.83 28.88
C PRO A 1079 32.39 9.22 28.99
N GLY A 1080 31.27 9.44 28.31
CA GLY A 1080 30.54 10.71 28.32
C GLY A 1080 31.22 11.80 27.49
N SER A 1081 31.91 11.42 26.40
CA SER A 1081 32.55 12.37 25.48
C SER A 1081 31.56 13.12 24.59
N CYS A 1082 30.30 12.66 24.52
CA CYS A 1082 29.18 13.34 23.88
C CYS A 1082 28.23 13.95 24.92
N ASP A 1083 27.70 15.12 24.60
CA ASP A 1083 26.61 15.81 25.31
C ASP A 1083 25.35 15.93 24.41
N SER A 1084 24.28 16.54 24.94
CA SER A 1084 23.02 16.75 24.21
C SER A 1084 23.11 17.72 23.02
N ASN A 1085 24.24 18.43 22.85
CA ASN A 1085 24.51 19.31 21.72
C ASN A 1085 25.48 18.69 20.72
N THR A 1086 25.87 17.43 20.91
CA THR A 1086 26.80 16.76 20.00
C THR A 1086 26.15 16.60 18.65
N THR A 1087 26.74 17.24 17.64
CA THR A 1087 26.27 17.22 16.25
C THR A 1087 27.22 16.46 15.33
N ALA A 1088 28.38 16.03 15.83
CA ALA A 1088 29.30 15.18 15.09
C ALA A 1088 30.18 14.35 16.03
N ILE A 1089 30.55 13.16 15.61
CA ILE A 1089 31.57 12.31 16.26
C ILE A 1089 32.66 11.95 15.26
N GLY A 1090 33.92 11.89 15.72
CA GLY A 1090 35.07 11.71 14.84
C GLY A 1090 36.11 10.74 15.39
N ALA A 1091 36.60 9.86 14.54
CA ALA A 1091 37.73 8.97 14.80
C ALA A 1091 38.88 9.31 13.84
N ALA A 1092 40.12 9.18 14.31
CA ALA A 1092 41.28 9.47 13.48
C ALA A 1092 42.47 8.58 13.83
N THR A 1093 43.22 8.19 12.81
CA THR A 1093 44.51 7.50 12.93
C THR A 1093 45.57 8.39 12.31
N THR A 1094 46.44 8.96 13.13
CA THR A 1094 47.48 9.90 12.70
C THR A 1094 48.86 9.29 12.93
N ALA A 1095 49.60 9.12 11.85
CA ALA A 1095 51.01 8.71 11.87
C ALA A 1095 51.90 9.93 11.62
N ALA A 1096 52.93 10.08 12.44
CA ALA A 1096 53.92 11.13 12.26
C ALA A 1096 55.31 10.64 12.65
N LEU A 1097 56.31 11.22 11.98
CA LEU A 1097 57.72 11.02 12.27
C LEU A 1097 58.19 12.09 13.27
N GLY A 1098 58.83 11.67 14.36
CA GLY A 1098 59.33 12.63 15.37
C GLY A 1098 59.70 12.04 16.73
N PHE A 1099 59.83 10.72 16.85
CA PHE A 1099 60.04 10.05 18.13
C PHE A 1099 61.38 9.31 18.14
N CYS A 1100 62.05 9.39 19.29
CA CYS A 1100 63.24 8.64 19.59
C CYS A 1100 62.92 7.41 20.41
N LEU A 1101 63.24 6.24 19.86
CA LEU A 1101 63.08 4.96 20.52
C LEU A 1101 64.43 4.26 20.54
N ASP A 1102 65.00 4.04 21.72
CA ASP A 1102 66.28 3.36 21.95
C ASP A 1102 67.44 3.89 21.07
N GLY A 1103 67.51 5.21 20.89
CA GLY A 1103 68.53 5.88 20.07
C GLY A 1103 68.28 5.86 18.55
N GLY A 1104 67.19 5.23 18.10
CA GLY A 1104 66.76 5.18 16.69
C GLY A 1104 65.48 5.99 16.40
N TYR A 1105 65.21 6.21 15.11
CA TYR A 1105 64.00 6.90 14.65
C TYR A 1105 62.80 5.95 14.66
N ALA A 1106 61.64 6.47 15.06
CA ALA A 1106 60.38 5.73 15.01
C ALA A 1106 59.24 6.58 14.43
N ILE A 1107 58.34 5.90 13.72
CA ILE A 1107 57.01 6.41 13.42
C ILE A 1107 56.12 6.09 14.61
N ARG A 1108 55.39 7.08 15.11
CA ARG A 1108 54.29 6.89 16.05
C ARG A 1108 52.99 7.01 15.31
N THR A 1109 52.09 6.05 15.52
CA THR A 1109 50.70 6.14 15.09
C THR A 1109 49.81 6.28 16.32
N ASN A 1110 49.09 7.39 16.43
CA ASN A 1110 48.01 7.55 17.40
C ASN A 1110 46.68 7.19 16.73
N ARG A 1111 45.85 6.41 17.39
CA ARG A 1111 44.53 5.99 16.89
C ARG A 1111 43.47 6.32 17.93
N SER A 1112 42.55 7.20 17.57
CA SER A 1112 41.31 7.42 18.30
C SER A 1112 40.18 6.61 17.66
N ARG A 1113 39.37 5.98 18.51
CA ARG A 1113 38.12 5.32 18.15
C ARG A 1113 37.03 5.87 19.06
N VAL A 1114 35.80 5.95 18.56
CA VAL A 1114 34.66 6.41 19.35
C VAL A 1114 33.65 5.28 19.41
N ASN A 1115 33.42 4.74 20.60
CA ASN A 1115 32.24 3.90 20.81
C ASN A 1115 31.04 4.83 20.98
N TYR A 1116 29.97 4.61 20.24
CA TYR A 1116 28.77 5.42 20.34
C TYR A 1116 27.52 4.55 20.40
N ASN A 1117 26.50 5.05 21.10
CA ASN A 1117 25.19 4.47 21.19
C ASN A 1117 24.13 5.57 21.21
N VAL A 1118 22.92 5.25 20.74
CA VAL A 1118 21.76 6.14 20.83
C VAL A 1118 20.92 5.77 22.04
N LYS A 1119 20.51 6.79 22.79
CA LYS A 1119 19.53 6.66 23.87
C LYS A 1119 18.45 7.72 23.71
N LEU A 1120 17.27 7.48 24.28
CA LEU A 1120 16.29 8.57 24.43
C LEU A 1120 16.81 9.62 25.41
N ALA A 1121 16.39 10.86 25.20
CA ALA A 1121 16.57 11.91 26.19
C ALA A 1121 15.91 11.51 27.53
N GLU A 1122 16.44 12.01 28.63
CA GLU A 1122 15.95 11.67 29.97
C GLU A 1122 14.44 12.00 30.13
N GLY A 1123 13.68 11.09 30.73
CA GLY A 1123 12.23 11.20 30.95
C GLY A 1123 11.35 10.70 29.81
N TRP A 1124 11.87 10.63 28.58
CA TRP A 1124 11.10 10.20 27.40
C TRP A 1124 10.89 8.68 27.32
N GLN A 1125 11.55 7.91 28.19
CA GLN A 1125 11.33 6.47 28.32
C GLN A 1125 9.88 6.14 28.74
N GLU A 1126 9.18 7.07 29.37
CA GLU A 1126 7.78 6.85 29.74
C GLU A 1126 6.80 7.00 28.57
N ALA A 1127 7.22 7.66 27.48
CA ALA A 1127 6.40 7.86 26.27
C ALA A 1127 6.39 6.63 25.34
N ILE A 1128 7.02 5.53 25.73
CA ILE A 1128 7.13 4.29 24.96
C ILE A 1128 6.57 3.10 25.74
N PRO A 1129 5.94 2.13 25.05
CA PRO A 1129 5.46 0.89 25.64
C PRO A 1129 6.58 0.09 26.31
N LEU A 1130 6.29 -0.49 27.47
CA LEU A 1130 7.22 -1.34 28.24
C LEU A 1130 7.82 -2.48 27.41
N SER A 1131 7.06 -3.03 26.45
CA SER A 1131 7.45 -4.18 25.62
C SER A 1131 8.74 -3.98 24.84
N TRP A 1132 9.12 -2.74 24.54
CA TRP A 1132 10.34 -2.46 23.80
C TRP A 1132 11.19 -1.32 24.36
N ARG A 1133 10.96 -0.87 25.60
CA ARG A 1133 11.86 0.09 26.29
C ARG A 1133 13.33 -0.35 26.23
N ASP A 1134 13.57 -1.63 26.47
CA ASP A 1134 14.92 -2.21 26.43
C ASP A 1134 15.55 -2.17 25.02
N GLN A 1135 14.73 -2.10 23.95
CA GLN A 1135 15.20 -2.17 22.57
C GLN A 1135 15.86 -0.89 22.09
N ILE A 1136 15.45 0.28 22.58
CA ILE A 1136 16.00 1.56 22.15
C ILE A 1136 17.52 1.60 22.32
N SER A 1137 18.01 1.04 23.42
CA SER A 1137 19.44 1.03 23.75
C SER A 1137 20.30 0.18 22.81
N SER A 1138 19.70 -0.65 21.95
CA SER A 1138 20.41 -1.57 21.04
C SER A 1138 19.97 -1.48 19.57
N LEU A 1139 18.78 -0.96 19.31
CA LEU A 1139 18.13 -0.93 17.99
C LEU A 1139 17.73 0.48 17.53
N GLY A 1140 17.88 1.49 18.39
CA GLY A 1140 17.66 2.89 18.05
C GLY A 1140 18.80 3.43 17.18
N GLY A 1141 18.47 4.26 16.19
CA GLY A 1141 19.45 4.83 15.28
C GLY A 1141 19.07 6.18 14.70
N PHE A 1142 20.01 6.79 14.00
CA PHE A 1142 19.88 8.11 13.39
C PHE A 1142 20.46 8.14 11.98
N LEU A 1143 20.03 9.13 11.21
CA LEU A 1143 20.62 9.47 9.92
C LEU A 1143 21.89 10.32 10.14
N ALA A 1144 23.01 9.88 9.57
CA ALA A 1144 24.29 10.57 9.64
C ALA A 1144 24.93 10.72 8.27
N LEU A 1145 25.69 11.80 8.07
CA LEU A 1145 26.65 11.94 6.99
C LEU A 1145 27.99 11.34 7.43
N GLU A 1146 28.36 10.20 6.85
CA GLU A 1146 29.69 9.60 7.01
C GLU A 1146 30.66 10.22 6.01
N THR A 1147 31.65 10.95 6.52
CA THR A 1147 32.75 11.51 5.73
C THR A 1147 34.05 10.79 6.08
N LYS A 1148 34.73 10.26 5.06
CA LYS A 1148 36.06 9.64 5.19
C LYS A 1148 37.06 10.46 4.41
N ILE A 1149 38.09 10.92 5.11
CA ILE A 1149 39.16 11.73 4.55
C ILE A 1149 40.48 11.05 4.89
N VAL A 1150 41.37 10.98 3.92
CA VAL A 1150 42.76 10.58 4.14
C VAL A 1150 43.67 11.72 3.73
N TRP A 1151 44.70 11.94 4.53
CA TRP A 1151 45.79 12.84 4.24
C TRP A 1151 47.05 12.02 4.03
N HIS A 1152 47.64 12.13 2.84
CA HIS A 1152 48.88 11.46 2.52
C HIS A 1152 50.05 12.39 2.82
N ALA A 1153 50.97 11.95 3.70
CA ALA A 1153 52.23 12.66 3.86
C ALA A 1153 52.99 12.63 2.53
N ARG A 1154 53.26 13.81 1.99
CA ARG A 1154 54.01 13.98 0.75
C ARG A 1154 55.16 14.94 0.97
N VAL A 1155 56.15 14.77 0.10
CA VAL A 1155 57.31 15.63 0.04
C VAL A 1155 57.57 15.95 -1.42
N GLN A 1156 57.67 17.24 -1.75
CA GLN A 1156 58.00 17.73 -3.08
C GLN A 1156 59.40 18.31 -3.07
N ALA A 1157 60.22 17.88 -4.02
CA ALA A 1157 61.50 18.51 -4.31
C ALA A 1157 61.27 19.93 -4.83
N THR A 1158 61.98 20.89 -4.27
CA THR A 1158 61.88 22.31 -4.54
C THR A 1158 63.27 22.95 -4.55
N SER A 1159 63.36 24.24 -4.84
CA SER A 1159 64.62 24.97 -4.69
C SER A 1159 65.01 25.05 -3.21
N VAL A 1160 66.31 25.13 -2.91
CA VAL A 1160 66.80 25.31 -1.53
C VAL A 1160 66.25 26.60 -0.90
N ALA A 1161 65.68 27.55 -1.64
CA ALA A 1161 65.06 28.75 -1.06
C ALA A 1161 63.59 28.53 -0.62
N GLU A 1162 62.94 27.48 -1.12
CA GLU A 1162 61.49 27.24 -1.01
C GLU A 1162 61.12 26.01 -0.17
N SER A 1163 62.11 25.32 0.42
CA SER A 1163 61.83 24.21 1.34
C SER A 1163 61.28 24.65 2.69
N ASP A 1164 60.58 23.76 3.37
CA ASP A 1164 59.89 24.10 4.61
C ASP A 1164 60.84 24.30 5.81
N CYS A 1165 60.29 24.99 6.82
CA CYS A 1165 60.90 25.37 8.08
C CYS A 1165 61.95 26.49 8.02
N CYS A 1166 61.49 27.70 8.32
CA CYS A 1166 62.32 28.86 8.63
C CYS A 1166 62.44 29.03 10.15
N GLU A 1167 63.56 29.60 10.62
CA GLU A 1167 63.65 30.14 11.98
C GLU A 1167 62.50 31.13 12.24
N ALA A 1168 61.83 30.99 13.38
CA ALA A 1168 60.85 31.95 13.83
C ALA A 1168 61.54 33.29 14.13
N GLY A 1169 61.57 34.21 13.15
CA GLY A 1169 62.10 35.56 13.39
C GLY A 1169 62.43 36.47 12.21
N GLY A 1170 62.31 36.06 10.94
CA GLY A 1170 62.71 36.94 9.82
C GLY A 1170 61.92 36.73 8.53
N ASN A 1171 60.97 37.61 8.24
CA ASN A 1171 60.44 37.80 6.90
C ASN A 1171 61.46 38.54 6.01
N GLY A 1172 62.60 37.91 5.70
CA GLY A 1172 63.66 38.48 4.85
C GLY A 1172 64.21 37.48 3.83
N PRO A 1173 64.60 37.93 2.61
CA PRO A 1173 65.14 37.07 1.56
C PRO A 1173 66.58 36.68 1.92
N GLY A 1174 66.73 35.56 2.64
CA GLY A 1174 68.05 35.05 3.06
C GLY A 1174 68.04 33.86 4.02
N CYS A 1175 66.88 33.23 4.29
CA CYS A 1175 66.82 32.02 5.12
C CYS A 1175 67.24 30.78 4.31
N THR A 1176 68.18 29.99 4.84
CA THR A 1176 68.43 28.62 4.38
C THR A 1176 67.47 27.68 5.10
N PRO A 1177 66.41 27.16 4.45
CA PRO A 1177 65.48 26.21 5.04
C PRO A 1177 66.15 24.90 5.48
N PHE A 1178 65.57 24.24 6.49
CA PHE A 1178 66.23 23.14 7.18
C PHE A 1178 66.23 21.81 6.41
N LEU A 1179 65.24 21.54 5.55
CA LEU A 1179 65.12 20.26 4.83
C LEU A 1179 65.71 20.34 3.41
N HIS A 1180 67.03 20.25 3.28
CA HIS A 1180 67.77 20.31 2.01
C HIS A 1180 69.10 19.54 2.07
N ASP A 1181 69.68 19.20 0.91
CA ASP A 1181 70.94 18.43 0.75
C ASP A 1181 72.09 19.30 0.23
N GLY A 1182 71.83 20.60 0.08
CA GLY A 1182 72.74 21.59 -0.49
C GLY A 1182 72.46 21.93 -1.96
N THR A 1183 71.68 21.12 -2.68
CA THR A 1183 71.33 21.31 -4.11
C THR A 1183 69.82 21.39 -4.33
N ILE A 1184 69.05 20.57 -3.63
CA ILE A 1184 67.59 20.47 -3.69
C ILE A 1184 67.03 20.72 -2.29
N GLY A 1185 65.95 21.48 -2.18
CA GLY A 1185 65.15 21.63 -0.97
C GLY A 1185 63.95 20.69 -1.02
N TRP A 1186 63.35 20.35 0.12
CA TRP A 1186 62.11 19.59 0.20
C TRP A 1186 61.04 20.35 0.97
N ARG A 1187 59.84 20.38 0.38
CA ARG A 1187 58.63 20.92 0.99
C ARG A 1187 57.74 19.74 1.40
N SER A 1188 57.36 19.70 2.67
CA SER A 1188 56.47 18.69 3.24
C SER A 1188 55.04 19.23 3.29
N PHE A 1189 54.10 18.45 2.78
CA PHE A 1189 52.68 18.79 2.83
C PHE A 1189 51.88 17.50 3.00
N ALA A 1190 50.59 17.67 3.26
CA ALA A 1190 49.65 16.58 3.35
C ALA A 1190 48.59 16.80 2.27
N ASP A 1191 48.51 15.88 1.31
CA ASP A 1191 47.46 15.92 0.28
C ASP A 1191 46.18 15.36 0.86
N GLU A 1192 45.14 16.17 0.88
CA GLU A 1192 43.80 15.77 1.30
C GLU A 1192 43.08 15.04 0.17
N GLU A 1193 42.55 13.87 0.48
CA GLU A 1193 41.73 13.05 -0.39
C GLU A 1193 40.44 12.68 0.35
N VAL A 1194 39.30 13.17 -0.14
CA VAL A 1194 37.98 12.73 0.33
C VAL A 1194 37.71 11.36 -0.29
N VAL A 1195 37.77 10.32 0.53
CA VAL A 1195 37.62 8.92 0.11
C VAL A 1195 36.15 8.58 -0.13
N SER A 1196 35.26 9.06 0.74
CA SER A 1196 33.83 8.84 0.61
C SER A 1196 33.04 9.84 1.44
N GLU A 1197 31.90 10.26 0.92
CA GLU A 1197 30.89 11.03 1.64
C GLU A 1197 29.52 10.42 1.33
N LYS A 1198 28.81 9.91 2.35
CA LYS A 1198 27.51 9.24 2.17
C LYS A 1198 26.59 9.39 3.38
N TYR A 1199 25.29 9.47 3.12
CA TYR A 1199 24.26 9.44 4.14
C TYR A 1199 23.92 7.99 4.51
N VAL A 1200 23.97 7.66 5.79
CA VAL A 1200 23.81 6.31 6.33
C VAL A 1200 22.90 6.30 7.55
N LEU A 1201 22.09 5.25 7.66
CA LEU A 1201 21.33 4.94 8.86
C LEU A 1201 22.23 4.17 9.83
N ILE A 1202 22.43 4.70 11.03
CA ILE A 1202 23.37 4.16 12.01
C ILE A 1202 22.67 4.00 13.37
N SER A 1203 22.82 2.85 14.02
CA SER A 1203 22.27 2.60 15.36
C SER A 1203 23.29 2.79 16.48
N SER A 1204 24.30 1.93 16.53
CA SER A 1204 25.39 1.96 17.50
C SER A 1204 26.62 1.27 16.94
N GLY A 1205 27.79 1.55 17.50
CA GLY A 1205 29.01 0.88 17.07
C GLY A 1205 30.29 1.55 17.52
N THR A 1206 31.39 1.13 16.89
CA THR A 1206 32.71 1.74 17.06
C THR A 1206 33.09 2.45 15.78
N LEU A 1207 33.22 3.77 15.86
CA LEU A 1207 33.79 4.57 14.79
C LEU A 1207 35.31 4.41 14.79
N ASP A 1208 35.86 4.00 13.66
CA ASP A 1208 37.29 3.77 13.48
C ASP A 1208 37.71 4.22 12.08
N ALA A 1209 38.75 5.05 12.01
CA ALA A 1209 39.30 5.57 10.76
C ALA A 1209 40.15 4.54 10.00
N GLY A 1210 40.42 3.37 10.58
CA GLY A 1210 41.32 2.37 9.99
C GLY A 1210 42.78 2.71 10.24
N ASN A 1211 43.67 2.27 9.36
CA ASN A 1211 45.10 2.57 9.46
C ASN A 1211 45.43 3.89 8.75
N ALA A 1212 46.43 4.63 9.23
CA ALA A 1212 46.96 5.77 8.49
C ALA A 1212 47.52 5.30 7.12
N PRO A 1213 47.34 6.08 6.05
CA PRO A 1213 47.83 5.70 4.74
C PRO A 1213 49.37 5.70 4.69
N PRO A 1214 49.99 4.97 3.75
CA PRO A 1214 51.41 5.09 3.48
C PRO A 1214 51.75 6.51 3.03
N GLY A 1215 52.93 7.00 3.42
CA GLY A 1215 53.36 8.35 3.08
C GLY A 1215 54.86 8.50 3.14
N THR A 1216 55.33 9.67 2.70
CA THR A 1216 56.72 10.10 2.86
C THR A 1216 56.76 11.10 4.01
N PHE A 1217 57.31 10.65 5.13
CA PHE A 1217 57.38 11.39 6.37
C PHE A 1217 58.75 12.04 6.52
N THR A 1218 58.76 13.27 7.03
CA THR A 1218 59.97 14.04 7.27
C THR A 1218 59.96 14.57 8.69
N ALA A 1219 61.14 14.61 9.31
CA ALA A 1219 61.34 15.27 10.59
C ALA A 1219 62.72 15.92 10.63
N GLY A 1220 62.83 17.08 11.27
CA GLY A 1220 64.10 17.76 11.46
C GLY A 1220 64.12 18.62 12.70
N ARG A 1221 65.32 18.75 13.30
CA ARG A 1221 65.61 19.65 14.42
C ARG A 1221 66.74 20.60 14.00
N GLY A 1222 66.65 21.86 14.43
CA GLY A 1222 67.67 22.89 14.19
C GLY A 1222 68.46 23.26 15.45
N VAL A 1223 69.64 23.86 15.25
CA VAL A 1223 70.57 24.36 16.30
C VAL A 1223 70.02 25.49 17.16
N ASP A 1224 69.10 26.30 16.63
CA ASP A 1224 68.60 27.51 17.30
C ASP A 1224 67.09 27.48 17.61
N ILE A 1225 66.36 26.44 17.20
CA ILE A 1225 64.91 26.30 17.43
C ILE A 1225 64.68 25.27 18.53
N ALA A 1226 64.59 25.74 19.76
CA ALA A 1226 64.39 24.88 20.92
C ALA A 1226 62.98 24.28 21.05
N GLN A 1227 61.99 24.63 20.22
CA GLN A 1227 60.57 24.34 20.57
C GLN A 1227 59.60 23.85 19.50
N THR A 1228 59.96 23.61 18.22
CA THR A 1228 58.96 23.03 17.28
C THR A 1228 59.58 22.15 16.17
N PRO A 1229 59.32 20.83 16.15
CA PRO A 1229 59.74 19.94 15.08
C PRO A 1229 59.02 20.22 13.76
N CYS A 1230 59.75 20.07 12.65
CA CYS A 1230 59.23 20.11 11.29
C CYS A 1230 58.69 18.74 10.87
N ALA A 1231 57.54 18.34 11.42
CA ALA A 1231 56.94 17.04 11.12
C ALA A 1231 55.77 17.20 10.14
N ASN A 1232 55.69 16.34 9.13
CA ASN A 1232 54.46 16.09 8.37
C ASN A 1232 53.79 14.79 8.86
N PHE A 1233 52.52 14.65 8.55
CA PHE A 1233 51.68 13.56 9.03
C PHE A 1233 50.96 12.88 7.88
N SER A 1234 50.67 11.59 8.08
CA SER A 1234 49.64 10.88 7.33
C SER A 1234 48.49 10.62 8.28
N GLN A 1235 47.27 10.86 7.85
CA GLN A 1235 46.10 10.73 8.70
C GLN A 1235 44.99 10.04 7.92
N ALA A 1236 44.27 9.13 8.58
CA ALA A 1236 42.94 8.74 8.16
C ALA A 1236 41.96 9.31 9.18
N SER A 1237 40.85 9.89 8.74
CA SER A 1237 39.74 10.26 9.62
C SER A 1237 38.42 9.78 9.06
N THR A 1238 37.54 9.38 9.98
CA THR A 1238 36.13 9.16 9.71
C THR A 1238 35.33 10.04 10.67
N THR A 1239 34.40 10.82 10.14
CA THR A 1239 33.43 11.59 10.93
C THR A 1239 32.01 11.17 10.60
N LEU A 1240 31.15 11.13 11.61
CA LEU A 1240 29.70 11.03 11.46
C LEU A 1240 29.10 12.37 11.87
N ASN A 1241 28.58 13.12 10.92
CA ASN A 1241 27.85 14.36 11.18
C ASN A 1241 26.36 14.03 11.28
N LEU A 1242 25.76 14.35 12.42
CA LEU A 1242 24.33 14.15 12.66
C LEU A 1242 23.57 15.14 11.80
N VAL A 1243 22.51 14.64 11.18
CA VAL A 1243 21.71 15.47 10.29
C VAL A 1243 20.52 16.04 11.07
N ALA A 1244 20.30 17.36 10.97
CA ALA A 1244 19.22 18.04 11.68
C ALA A 1244 17.84 17.61 11.16
N GLY A 1245 16.95 17.11 12.04
CA GLY A 1245 15.58 16.71 11.71
C GLY A 1245 15.06 15.56 12.58
N PRO A 1246 13.80 15.08 12.40
CA PRO A 1246 13.26 13.90 13.09
C PRO A 1246 13.91 12.62 12.52
N GLY A 1247 15.22 12.50 12.78
CA GLY A 1247 16.13 11.51 12.23
C GLY A 1247 16.21 10.21 13.03
N PHE A 1248 15.46 10.09 14.14
CA PHE A 1248 15.49 8.91 14.99
C PHE A 1248 14.57 7.82 14.47
N PHE A 1249 15.10 6.60 14.43
CA PHE A 1249 14.38 5.40 14.01
C PHE A 1249 14.70 4.23 14.94
N ILE A 1250 13.90 3.18 14.85
CA ILE A 1250 14.20 1.86 15.42
C ILE A 1250 14.22 0.83 14.31
N THR A 1251 15.17 -0.11 14.36
CA THR A 1251 15.23 -1.24 13.43
C THR A 1251 14.94 -2.54 14.16
N VAL A 1252 13.86 -3.21 13.77
CA VAL A 1252 13.46 -4.50 14.35
C VAL A 1252 14.16 -5.64 13.58
N PRO A 1253 14.90 -6.53 14.25
CA PRO A 1253 15.61 -7.61 13.58
C PRO A 1253 14.64 -8.67 13.02
N LEU A 1254 15.03 -9.26 11.89
CA LEU A 1254 14.37 -10.42 11.30
C LEU A 1254 14.95 -11.73 11.88
N ILE A 1255 14.08 -12.68 12.22
CA ILE A 1255 14.45 -14.02 12.74
C ILE A 1255 13.90 -15.18 11.90
#